data_AF-A0A9R1FGD2-F1
#
_entry.id   AF-A0A9R1FGD2-F1
#
_cell.length_a   1.000
_cell.length_b   1.000
_cell.length_c   1.000
_cell.angle_alpha   90.00
_cell.angle_beta   90.00
_cell.angle_gamma   90.00
#
_symmetry.space_group_name_H-M   'P 1'
#
loop_
_entity.id
_entity.type
_entity.pdbx_description
1 polymer ?
#
loop_
_entity_poly.entity_id
_entity_poly.type
_entity_poly.pdbx_seq_one_letter_code
_entity_poly.pdbx_strand_id
1 'polypeptide(L)'
;MAETIASMRRPKRGRPPRPRESDFVTGEEFEDEEEGEDHGEAADGLAPPRSKRKREASAAAAAALEDLTLIDIVKHNGRLISHAVKRLVEDYESNPKSVLFQILTMLFEVCGARHDIYASDLHEAAVDDIVFKLAELARKGLVDDNYSSKRKDLKNFKENLVTFWDSLVLECQNGPLFDDNLFTTIKDYVVAISCTPPRVYRQVASLVGLQLVTSFISVAKTLSGQRETTQRQLNAEKKKHSDGPAVESLNKRLSITHENITYLEESMRKIFSGLFMHRYRDVDPEIRMLCIKSLGIWVVSYPSLFLQDIYLKYLGWTLNDKNAGVRRTSILALQSLYDVDDNIPSLGLFTERFYSRMIQLADDIDISVAVPAIGLIKQLLRHQLLSDDDLGPLYDLLIDEPPMIRRAIGELVYDHLIAQNCKTPSVARDGDNESSEIHISRMLHILREFSDDPVLSSYVIDDIWDDMKAMKDWKCVISMLLDETPIAELTDMDGTNLVRMLRASAKKAVGERIVLATDNRKMYYNKAQKEILENSKSDITNALMKRYPQLLRKYLPDKAKISPLIDMMMLLKLEMYSLKRQEQNFKAAIDLIVDAFFKHGDKDTLRSCIKAIAFCCTKCQADLLDYAENKLKTLEDELVLKVKTAIKEVEAGDDEYSLLVNLKRLHELQLSKPVKNDGLFEDMYRILSHLKEMDNEVKSFLLINMFLEVAWCLHAIDVENPSETSIEGLSSKQRSAPLLQRCGACLRSQSILQQS
;
A
#
# COMPACT_ATOMS: atom_id res chain seq x y z
N MET A 1 -34.71 1.86 -21.63
CA MET A 1 -35.22 2.33 -20.33
C MET A 1 -34.26 1.88 -19.27
N ALA A 2 -33.52 2.83 -18.71
CA ALA A 2 -32.47 2.64 -17.74
C ALA A 2 -32.94 3.28 -16.43
N GLU A 3 -33.27 2.43 -15.46
CA GLU A 3 -33.65 2.67 -14.06
C GLU A 3 -34.08 1.27 -13.57
N THR A 4 -33.61 0.65 -12.48
CA THR A 4 -32.97 1.13 -11.26
C THR A 4 -32.35 -0.10 -10.58
N ILE A 5 -31.04 -0.32 -10.68
CA ILE A 5 -30.32 -1.14 -9.69
C ILE A 5 -29.71 -0.16 -8.69
N ALA A 6 -30.57 0.28 -7.78
CA ALA A 6 -30.15 0.84 -6.51
C ALA A 6 -29.68 -0.35 -5.64
N SER A 7 -28.47 -0.84 -5.89
CA SER A 7 -27.76 -1.70 -4.96
C SER A 7 -26.64 -0.90 -4.32
N MET A 8 -26.78 -0.68 -3.01
CA MET A 8 -25.71 -0.43 -2.03
C MET A 8 -24.57 0.50 -2.44
N ARG A 9 -24.86 1.72 -2.91
CA ARG A 9 -23.84 2.79 -2.83
C ARG A 9 -23.68 3.17 -1.35
N ARG A 10 -22.63 2.64 -0.70
CA ARG A 10 -22.15 3.15 0.60
C ARG A 10 -22.06 4.68 0.53
N PRO A 11 -22.41 5.41 1.61
CA PRO A 11 -22.19 6.84 1.65
C PRO A 11 -20.70 7.10 1.37
N LYS A 12 -20.41 7.87 0.32
CA LYS A 12 -19.05 8.22 -0.07
C LYS A 12 -18.28 8.67 1.17
N ARG A 13 -17.14 8.04 1.46
CA ARG A 13 -16.17 8.57 2.43
C ARG A 13 -15.94 10.04 2.05
N GLY A 14 -16.23 10.95 2.97
CA GLY A 14 -16.12 12.38 2.71
C GLY A 14 -14.72 12.66 2.17
N ARG A 15 -14.62 13.38 1.04
CA ARG A 15 -13.33 13.72 0.44
C ARG A 15 -12.47 14.39 1.54
N PRO A 16 -11.31 13.84 1.91
CA PRO A 16 -10.48 14.47 2.92
C PRO A 16 -10.06 15.86 2.41
N PRO A 17 -9.94 16.87 3.29
CA PRO A 17 -9.27 18.11 2.92
C PRO A 17 -7.89 17.76 2.35
N ARG A 18 -7.47 18.44 1.28
CA ARG A 18 -6.15 18.22 0.68
C ARG A 18 -5.08 18.23 1.78
N PRO A 19 -4.17 17.24 1.83
CA PRO A 19 -3.03 17.29 2.73
C PRO A 19 -2.28 18.60 2.46
N ARG A 20 -1.92 19.33 3.52
CA ARG A 20 -0.85 20.33 3.38
C ARG A 20 0.42 19.58 3.04
N GLU A 21 1.14 20.04 2.03
CA GLU A 21 2.44 19.53 1.61
C GLU A 21 3.43 19.60 2.79
N SER A 22 3.53 18.54 3.60
CA SER A 22 4.65 18.35 4.53
C SER A 22 4.99 16.90 4.89
N ASP A 23 4.19 15.91 4.52
CA ASP A 23 4.35 14.54 5.06
C ASP A 23 4.72 13.51 3.98
N PHE A 24 5.73 13.84 3.17
CA PHE A 24 6.47 12.86 2.37
C PHE A 24 7.95 12.95 2.74
N VAL A 25 8.37 12.16 3.71
CA VAL A 25 9.77 11.72 3.82
C VAL A 25 9.78 10.31 3.23
N THR A 26 10.36 10.21 2.03
CA THR A 26 10.69 8.97 1.35
C THR A 26 11.58 8.11 2.24
N GLY A 27 11.31 6.80 2.26
CA GLY A 27 12.12 5.82 2.98
C GLY A 27 13.58 5.91 2.58
N GLU A 28 14.44 6.06 3.59
CA GLU A 28 15.85 5.73 3.48
C GLU A 28 15.97 4.25 3.82
N GLU A 29 16.48 3.50 2.85
CA GLU A 29 16.85 2.09 2.95
C GLU A 29 17.90 1.96 4.06
N PHE A 30 17.60 1.16 5.08
CA PHE A 30 18.60 0.67 6.04
C PHE A 30 19.42 -0.40 5.31
N GLU A 31 20.67 -0.08 4.97
CA GLU A 31 21.67 -1.10 4.65
C GLU A 31 22.19 -1.69 5.97
N ASP A 32 21.81 -2.94 6.23
CA ASP A 32 22.37 -3.77 7.29
C ASP A 32 23.81 -4.18 6.92
N GLU A 33 24.82 -3.59 7.55
CA GLU A 33 26.17 -4.16 7.56
C GLU A 33 26.32 -5.11 8.76
N GLU A 34 26.15 -6.41 8.50
CA GLU A 34 26.55 -7.50 9.40
C GLU A 34 28.09 -7.57 9.50
N GLU A 35 28.67 -7.16 10.63
CA GLU A 35 30.06 -7.51 10.97
C GLU A 35 30.10 -8.95 11.54
N GLY A 36 30.48 -9.90 10.69
CA GLY A 36 30.79 -11.27 11.08
C GLY A 36 32.12 -11.37 11.84
N GLU A 37 32.08 -11.99 13.02
CA GLU A 37 33.25 -12.45 13.76
C GLU A 37 33.90 -13.64 13.03
N ASP A 38 35.15 -13.49 12.58
CA ASP A 38 35.99 -14.63 12.20
C ASP A 38 37.31 -14.64 12.99
N HIS A 39 37.60 -15.81 13.55
CA HIS A 39 38.77 -16.11 14.37
C HIS A 39 39.95 -16.50 13.46
N GLY A 40 41.05 -15.74 13.52
CA GLY A 40 42.30 -16.12 12.87
C GLY A 40 43.53 -15.50 13.53
N GLU A 41 44.39 -16.34 14.11
CA GLU A 41 45.66 -15.96 14.73
C GLU A 41 46.77 -15.65 13.69
N ALA A 42 47.69 -14.77 14.15
CA ALA A 42 49.10 -14.61 13.78
C ALA A 42 49.49 -13.61 12.66
N ALA A 43 50.22 -12.56 13.08
CA ALA A 43 51.51 -12.09 12.56
C ALA A 43 51.68 -10.55 12.60
N ASP A 44 52.69 -10.15 13.38
CA ASP A 44 53.42 -8.89 13.49
C ASP A 44 53.29 -7.86 12.34
N GLY A 45 52.96 -6.60 12.69
CA GLY A 45 52.89 -5.49 11.73
C GLY A 45 52.29 -4.18 12.28
N LEU A 46 53.15 -3.29 12.76
CA LEU A 46 52.97 -1.85 13.05
C LEU A 46 51.59 -1.20 12.73
N ALA A 47 50.83 -0.87 13.77
CA ALA A 47 49.59 -0.08 13.69
C ALA A 47 49.84 1.44 13.49
N PRO A 48 49.05 2.16 12.65
CA PRO A 48 49.10 3.62 12.53
C PRO A 48 48.19 4.34 13.57
N PRO A 49 48.35 5.66 13.80
CA PRO A 49 47.91 6.32 15.03
C PRO A 49 46.43 6.75 15.00
N ARG A 50 45.51 5.85 15.36
CA ARG A 50 44.09 6.20 15.60
C ARG A 50 43.88 7.07 16.86
N SER A 51 44.82 7.10 17.81
CA SER A 51 44.67 7.81 19.10
C SER A 51 44.86 9.33 19.02
N LYS A 52 45.65 9.85 18.07
CA LYS A 52 45.86 11.30 17.90
C LYS A 52 44.62 12.00 17.34
N ARG A 53 43.99 11.44 16.30
CA ARG A 53 42.75 12.00 15.71
C ARG A 53 41.59 12.07 16.71
N LYS A 54 41.42 11.07 17.59
CA LYS A 54 40.37 11.08 18.63
C LYS A 54 40.66 12.12 19.73
N ARG A 55 41.93 12.33 20.07
CA ARG A 55 42.36 13.41 21.00
C ARG A 55 42.22 14.80 20.40
N GLU A 56 42.58 14.99 19.13
CA GLU A 56 42.44 16.27 18.41
C GLU A 56 40.97 16.64 18.21
N ALA A 57 40.10 15.67 17.88
CA ALA A 57 38.65 15.88 17.80
C ALA A 57 38.04 16.21 19.17
N SER A 58 38.48 15.53 20.24
CA SER A 58 38.04 15.81 21.62
C SER A 58 38.52 17.18 22.11
N ALA A 59 39.73 17.61 21.74
CA ALA A 59 40.27 18.92 22.09
C ALA A 59 39.58 20.06 21.32
N ALA A 60 39.27 19.85 20.03
CA ALA A 60 38.49 20.81 19.23
C ALA A 60 37.04 20.94 19.72
N ALA A 61 36.41 19.84 20.15
CA ALA A 61 35.08 19.86 20.77
C ALA A 61 35.09 20.58 22.13
N ALA A 62 36.13 20.38 22.95
CA ALA A 62 36.31 21.07 24.22
C ALA A 62 36.47 22.59 24.05
N ALA A 63 37.27 23.04 23.08
CA ALA A 63 37.42 24.46 22.77
C ALA A 63 36.12 25.09 22.25
N ALA A 64 35.32 24.35 21.47
CA ALA A 64 34.02 24.83 20.99
C ALA A 64 32.94 24.94 22.08
N LEU A 65 33.13 24.30 23.24
CA LEU A 65 32.20 24.30 24.37
C LEU A 65 32.38 25.52 25.29
N GLU A 66 33.50 26.24 25.23
CA GLU A 66 33.77 27.37 26.15
C GLU A 66 32.90 28.60 25.89
N ASP A 67 32.42 28.78 24.65
CA ASP A 67 31.64 29.97 24.22
C ASP A 67 30.13 29.70 24.03
N LEU A 68 29.65 28.47 24.24
CA LEU A 68 28.27 28.08 23.91
C LEU A 68 27.46 27.73 25.15
N THR A 69 26.24 28.28 25.24
CA THR A 69 25.27 27.88 26.26
C THR A 69 24.65 26.52 25.93
N LEU A 70 24.06 25.84 26.93
CA LEU A 70 23.37 24.56 26.68
C LEU A 70 22.22 24.70 25.66
N ILE A 71 21.50 25.82 25.69
CA ILE A 71 20.43 26.09 24.73
C ILE A 71 20.96 26.25 23.30
N ASP A 72 22.12 26.89 23.12
CA ASP A 72 22.76 27.03 21.79
C ASP A 72 23.19 25.68 21.23
N ILE A 73 23.67 24.79 22.11
CA ILE A 73 24.06 23.43 21.75
C ILE A 73 22.83 22.65 21.28
N VAL A 74 21.73 22.67 22.04
CA VAL A 74 20.49 21.95 21.69
C VAL A 74 19.85 22.54 20.41
N LYS A 75 19.87 23.86 20.23
CA LYS A 75 19.31 24.51 19.04
C LYS A 75 20.13 24.24 17.77
N HIS A 76 21.45 24.33 17.85
CA HIS A 76 22.27 24.48 16.65
C HIS A 76 23.43 23.48 16.54
N ASN A 77 23.85 22.81 17.62
CA ASN A 77 25.06 21.98 17.63
C ASN A 77 24.84 20.60 18.29
N GLY A 78 23.88 19.81 17.79
CA GLY A 78 23.53 18.49 18.33
C GLY A 78 24.72 17.52 18.50
N ARG A 79 25.74 17.61 17.64
CA ARG A 79 26.98 16.81 17.74
C ARG A 79 27.80 17.02 19.01
N LEU A 80 27.62 18.16 19.69
CA LEU A 80 28.35 18.49 20.92
C LEU A 80 27.63 18.02 22.19
N ILE A 81 26.41 17.50 22.08
CA ILE A 81 25.56 17.14 23.22
C ILE A 81 26.27 16.16 24.17
N SER A 82 26.80 15.05 23.66
CA SER A 82 27.45 14.04 24.51
C SER A 82 28.67 14.61 25.26
N HIS A 83 29.43 15.49 24.61
CA HIS A 83 30.57 16.16 25.25
C HIS A 83 30.12 17.18 26.31
N ALA A 84 29.08 17.97 26.02
CA ALA A 84 28.52 18.93 26.95
C ALA A 84 27.95 18.24 28.21
N VAL A 85 27.20 17.16 28.01
CA VAL A 85 26.64 16.35 29.10
C VAL A 85 27.75 15.75 29.95
N LYS A 86 28.77 15.16 29.34
CA LYS A 86 29.90 14.59 30.08
C LYS A 86 30.55 15.63 31.00
N ARG A 87 30.82 16.83 30.47
CA ARG A 87 31.35 17.95 31.26
C ARG A 87 30.41 18.37 32.39
N LEU A 88 29.09 18.45 32.13
CA LEU A 88 28.11 18.76 33.19
C LEU A 88 28.14 17.73 34.32
N VAL A 89 28.27 16.44 34.01
CA VAL A 89 28.33 15.36 35.00
C VAL A 89 29.65 15.41 35.78
N GLU A 90 30.79 15.69 35.12
CA GLU A 90 32.08 15.92 35.79
C GLU A 90 32.02 17.14 36.73
N ASP A 91 31.42 18.25 36.28
CA ASP A 91 31.26 19.47 37.09
C ASP A 91 30.29 19.28 38.26
N TYR A 92 29.38 18.30 38.19
CA TYR A 92 28.40 18.02 39.24
C TYR A 92 29.06 17.57 40.54
N GLU A 93 30.15 16.81 40.48
CA GLU A 93 30.90 16.40 41.69
C GLU A 93 31.46 17.60 42.45
N SER A 94 31.85 18.66 41.74
CA SER A 94 32.46 19.85 42.33
C SER A 94 31.44 20.92 42.72
N ASN A 95 30.34 21.05 41.97
CA ASN A 95 29.32 22.08 42.22
C ASN A 95 27.90 21.66 41.80
N PRO A 96 27.21 20.82 42.60
CA PRO A 96 25.88 20.30 42.28
C PRO A 96 24.83 21.39 42.02
N LYS A 97 24.85 22.47 42.81
CA LYS A 97 23.88 23.58 42.70
C LYS A 97 24.03 24.34 41.38
N SER A 98 25.27 24.59 40.95
CA SER A 98 25.55 25.27 39.68
C SER A 98 25.08 24.45 38.48
N VAL A 99 25.37 23.14 38.48
CA VAL A 99 24.97 22.25 37.38
C VAL A 99 23.45 22.11 37.32
N LEU A 100 22.79 21.94 38.47
CA LEU A 100 21.33 21.93 38.55
C LEU A 100 20.72 23.22 38.01
N PHE A 101 21.28 24.38 38.38
CA PHE A 101 20.86 25.68 37.84
C PHE A 101 20.99 25.75 36.31
N GLN A 102 22.11 25.30 35.74
CA GLN A 102 22.33 25.29 34.29
C GLN A 102 21.32 24.41 33.56
N ILE A 103 21.04 23.21 34.09
CA ILE A 103 20.07 22.28 33.49
C ILE A 103 18.65 22.84 33.55
N LEU A 104 18.24 23.39 34.70
CA LEU A 104 16.92 24.00 34.86
C LEU A 104 16.75 25.27 34.00
N THR A 105 17.80 26.08 33.90
CA THR A 105 17.82 27.24 33.00
C THR A 105 17.62 26.79 31.56
N MET A 106 18.36 25.77 31.11
CA MET A 106 18.18 25.20 29.78
C MET A 106 16.75 24.67 29.59
N LEU A 107 16.18 23.97 30.58
CA LEU A 107 14.80 23.48 30.55
C LEU A 107 13.79 24.63 30.33
N PHE A 108 13.96 25.76 31.01
CA PHE A 108 13.09 26.92 30.85
C PHE A 108 13.29 27.62 29.49
N GLU A 109 14.52 27.69 29.01
CA GLU A 109 14.85 28.27 27.70
C GLU A 109 14.34 27.43 26.53
N VAL A 110 14.38 26.09 26.63
CA VAL A 110 13.78 25.21 25.62
C VAL A 110 12.26 25.28 25.63
N CYS A 111 11.64 25.57 26.79
CA CYS A 111 10.23 25.94 26.89
C CYS A 111 9.92 27.31 26.24
N GLY A 112 10.95 28.10 25.92
CA GLY A 112 10.83 29.39 25.26
C GLY A 112 10.77 30.58 26.21
N ALA A 113 10.93 30.39 27.52
CA ALA A 113 10.87 31.49 28.46
C ALA A 113 12.01 32.49 28.19
N ARG A 114 11.66 33.74 27.88
CA ARG A 114 12.66 34.82 27.78
C ARG A 114 13.07 35.23 29.21
N HIS A 115 14.36 35.09 29.46
CA HIS A 115 15.02 35.03 30.76
C HIS A 115 14.69 36.16 31.75
N ASP A 116 14.44 35.79 33.02
CA ASP A 116 14.44 36.63 34.24
C ASP A 116 14.68 35.78 35.53
N ILE A 117 15.20 34.54 35.43
CA ILE A 117 15.36 33.62 36.58
C ILE A 117 16.84 33.49 36.93
N TYR A 118 17.21 33.92 38.14
CA TYR A 118 18.59 33.90 38.62
C TYR A 118 18.84 32.69 39.54
N ALA A 119 20.12 32.37 39.77
CA ALA A 119 20.50 31.28 40.68
C ALA A 119 19.95 31.46 42.11
N SER A 120 19.72 32.71 42.53
CA SER A 120 19.08 33.06 43.80
C SER A 120 17.59 32.71 43.84
N ASP A 121 16.88 32.72 42.71
CA ASP A 121 15.45 32.36 42.66
C ASP A 121 15.23 30.86 42.84
N LEU A 122 16.21 30.04 42.48
CA LEU A 122 16.13 28.58 42.58
C LEU A 122 16.57 28.06 43.96
N HIS A 123 17.16 28.91 44.79
CA HIS A 123 17.54 28.55 46.15
C HIS A 123 16.37 28.85 47.10
N GLU A 124 15.82 27.83 47.76
CA GLU A 124 14.72 27.91 48.76
C GLU A 124 13.30 28.22 48.23
N ALA A 125 13.12 28.55 46.95
CA ALA A 125 11.78 28.71 46.37
C ALA A 125 11.08 27.37 46.15
N ALA A 126 9.76 27.32 46.36
CA ALA A 126 8.95 26.17 45.99
C ALA A 126 8.87 26.07 44.46
N VAL A 127 8.86 24.84 43.92
CA VAL A 127 8.71 24.57 42.47
C VAL A 127 7.51 25.33 41.88
N ASP A 128 6.39 25.35 42.61
CA ASP A 128 5.17 26.02 42.20
C ASP A 128 5.33 27.54 42.03
N ASP A 129 6.14 28.20 42.87
CA ASP A 129 6.36 29.64 42.79
C ASP A 129 7.11 30.01 41.50
N ILE A 130 8.11 29.22 41.14
CA ILE A 130 8.90 29.41 39.92
C ILE A 130 8.06 29.10 38.68
N VAL A 131 7.29 28.01 38.71
CA VAL A 131 6.38 27.66 37.61
C VAL A 131 5.28 28.70 37.43
N PHE A 132 4.78 29.30 38.51
CA PHE A 132 3.86 30.43 38.44
C PHE A 132 4.51 31.65 37.77
N LYS A 133 5.74 32.01 38.14
CA LYS A 133 6.51 33.08 37.45
C LYS A 133 6.66 32.80 35.96
N LEU A 134 7.01 31.56 35.57
CA LEU A 134 7.12 31.15 34.17
C LEU A 134 5.79 31.31 33.41
N ALA A 135 4.68 30.91 34.03
CA ALA A 135 3.34 31.07 33.45
C ALA A 135 2.95 32.54 33.28
N GLU A 136 3.34 33.41 34.22
CA GLU A 136 3.15 34.86 34.12
C GLU A 136 3.99 35.50 33.01
N LEU A 137 5.23 35.05 32.79
CA LEU A 137 6.04 35.48 31.64
C LEU A 137 5.35 35.12 30.31
N ALA A 138 4.81 33.90 30.22
CA ALA A 138 4.04 33.47 29.06
C ALA A 138 2.79 34.32 28.85
N ARG A 139 2.07 34.66 29.94
CA ARG A 139 0.90 35.54 29.89
C ARG A 139 1.24 36.94 29.38
N LYS A 140 2.45 37.44 29.65
CA LYS A 140 2.98 38.71 29.15
C LYS A 140 3.49 38.65 27.70
N GLY A 141 3.44 37.48 27.05
CA GLY A 141 3.93 37.30 25.69
C GLY A 141 5.46 37.15 25.58
N LEU A 142 6.14 36.88 26.69
CA LEU A 142 7.60 36.72 26.74
C LEU A 142 8.02 35.25 26.54
N VAL A 143 7.43 34.59 25.52
CA VAL A 143 7.71 33.19 25.19
C VAL A 143 8.02 33.03 23.71
N ASP A 144 9.14 32.37 23.42
CA ASP A 144 9.59 31.98 22.09
C ASP A 144 9.24 30.52 21.77
N ASP A 145 8.35 30.31 20.81
CA ASP A 145 8.01 28.97 20.34
C ASP A 145 9.11 28.39 19.42
N ASN A 146 10.17 27.88 20.04
CA ASN A 146 11.22 27.14 19.33
C ASN A 146 10.77 25.72 18.96
N TYR A 147 9.79 25.16 19.67
CA TYR A 147 9.35 23.77 19.54
C TYR A 147 8.52 23.53 18.27
N SER A 148 7.61 24.44 17.93
CA SER A 148 6.74 24.36 16.74
C SER A 148 7.28 25.17 15.56
N SER A 149 8.46 25.77 15.71
CA SER A 149 9.09 26.62 14.69
C SER A 149 9.45 25.84 13.43
N LYS A 150 9.10 26.39 12.25
CA LYS A 150 9.48 25.84 10.93
C LYS A 150 10.81 26.38 10.41
N ARG A 151 11.56 27.13 11.22
CA ARG A 151 12.84 27.71 10.80
C ARG A 151 13.87 26.60 10.55
N LYS A 152 14.62 26.70 9.44
CA LYS A 152 15.58 25.66 9.01
C LYS A 152 16.68 25.40 10.03
N ASP A 153 17.13 26.44 10.74
CA ASP A 153 18.13 26.38 11.81
C ASP A 153 17.67 25.62 13.07
N LEU A 154 16.38 25.31 13.20
CA LEU A 154 15.79 24.56 14.31
C LEU A 154 15.17 23.22 13.88
N LYS A 155 15.44 22.75 12.66
CA LYS A 155 14.86 21.50 12.13
C LYS A 155 15.07 20.30 13.07
N ASN A 156 16.25 20.20 13.68
CA ASN A 156 16.64 19.06 14.52
C ASN A 156 16.44 19.34 16.03
N PHE A 157 15.79 20.44 16.40
CA PHE A 157 15.69 20.87 17.80
C PHE A 157 15.04 19.82 18.71
N LYS A 158 13.95 19.17 18.25
CA LYS A 158 13.25 18.13 19.03
C LYS A 158 14.12 16.88 19.23
N GLU A 159 14.81 16.44 18.18
CA GLU A 159 15.73 15.30 18.21
C GLU A 159 16.91 15.59 19.13
N ASN A 160 17.52 16.76 19.00
CA ASN A 160 18.60 17.20 19.88
C ASN A 160 18.16 17.25 21.35
N LEU A 161 16.94 17.72 21.63
CA LEU A 161 16.40 17.75 22.99
C LEU A 161 16.25 16.33 23.54
N VAL A 162 15.72 15.39 22.75
CA VAL A 162 15.64 13.97 23.12
C VAL A 162 17.03 13.40 23.41
N THR A 163 18.00 13.61 22.52
CA THR A 163 19.38 13.15 22.66
C THR A 163 20.07 13.72 23.90
N PHE A 164 19.82 14.99 24.23
CA PHE A 164 20.37 15.62 25.43
C PHE A 164 19.89 14.92 26.71
N TRP A 165 18.58 14.74 26.86
CA TRP A 165 18.03 14.11 28.07
C TRP A 165 18.42 12.64 28.18
N ASP A 166 18.49 11.93 27.05
CA ASP A 166 18.97 10.55 27.02
C ASP A 166 20.43 10.45 27.45
N SER A 167 21.29 11.25 26.84
CA SER A 167 22.72 11.32 27.21
C SER A 167 22.89 11.68 28.68
N LEU A 168 22.13 12.64 29.21
CA LEU A 168 22.22 13.06 30.61
C LEU A 168 21.87 11.93 31.58
N VAL A 169 20.81 11.18 31.32
CA VAL A 169 20.44 10.03 32.16
C VAL A 169 21.51 8.93 32.12
N LEU A 170 22.01 8.62 30.93
CA LEU A 170 23.00 7.55 30.73
C LEU A 170 24.36 7.89 31.36
N GLU A 171 24.84 9.12 31.23
CA GLU A 171 26.10 9.55 31.86
C GLU A 171 25.98 9.61 33.40
N CYS A 172 24.80 9.92 33.94
CA CYS A 172 24.53 9.96 35.37
C CYS A 172 24.32 8.57 36.02
N GLN A 173 24.29 7.48 35.25
CA GLN A 173 23.89 6.14 35.74
C GLN A 173 24.80 5.55 36.84
N ASN A 174 26.02 6.09 37.02
CA ASN A 174 26.98 5.60 38.01
C ASN A 174 27.06 6.48 39.28
N GLY A 175 26.15 7.45 39.46
CA GLY A 175 26.13 8.27 40.67
C GLY A 175 24.96 9.24 40.72
N PRO A 176 25.01 10.39 40.02
CA PRO A 176 24.03 11.47 40.16
C PRO A 176 22.57 11.10 39.86
N LEU A 177 22.32 9.97 39.19
CA LEU A 177 20.97 9.46 38.95
C LEU A 177 20.23 9.05 40.24
N PHE A 178 20.98 8.63 41.27
CA PHE A 178 20.46 8.00 42.49
C PHE A 178 20.72 8.83 43.77
N ASP A 179 21.09 10.10 43.65
CA ASP A 179 21.50 10.95 44.78
C ASP A 179 20.35 11.69 45.48
N ASP A 180 19.11 11.39 45.10
CA ASP A 180 17.88 12.06 45.55
C ASP A 180 17.84 13.59 45.36
N ASN A 181 18.75 14.17 44.58
CA ASN A 181 18.86 15.62 44.38
C ASN A 181 18.60 16.03 42.92
N LEU A 182 19.45 15.59 41.98
CA LEU A 182 19.45 16.10 40.61
C LEU A 182 18.15 15.74 39.88
N PHE A 183 17.89 14.44 39.72
CA PHE A 183 16.73 13.98 38.96
C PHE A 183 15.42 14.13 39.74
N THR A 184 15.44 14.14 41.08
CA THR A 184 14.25 14.48 41.88
C THR A 184 13.76 15.88 41.54
N THR A 185 14.66 16.87 41.60
CA THR A 185 14.32 18.27 41.28
C THR A 185 13.89 18.41 39.82
N ILE A 186 14.62 17.82 38.87
CA ILE A 186 14.27 17.89 37.43
C ILE A 186 12.87 17.30 37.19
N LYS A 187 12.55 16.14 37.77
CA LYS A 187 11.23 15.51 37.65
C LYS A 187 10.13 16.43 38.17
N ASP A 188 10.32 17.04 39.33
CA ASP A 188 9.31 17.92 39.95
C ASP A 188 9.02 19.13 39.06
N TYR A 189 10.06 19.80 38.53
CA TYR A 189 9.89 20.89 37.57
C TYR A 189 9.21 20.45 36.27
N VAL A 190 9.63 19.32 35.69
CA VAL A 190 9.04 18.79 34.46
C VAL A 190 7.56 18.49 34.63
N VAL A 191 7.18 17.84 35.73
CA VAL A 191 5.77 17.56 36.05
C VAL A 191 4.99 18.86 36.25
N ALA A 192 5.49 19.79 37.05
CA ALA A 192 4.81 21.05 37.33
C ALA A 192 4.62 21.91 36.06
N ILE A 193 5.65 22.04 35.22
CA ILE A 193 5.58 22.77 33.94
C ILE A 193 4.57 22.11 32.99
N SER A 194 4.52 20.77 32.95
CA SER A 194 3.56 20.03 32.09
C SER A 194 2.09 20.30 32.44
N CYS A 195 1.82 20.80 33.65
CA CYS A 195 0.48 21.15 34.14
C CYS A 195 0.11 22.63 33.90
N THR A 196 0.97 23.41 33.24
CA THR A 196 0.73 24.84 33.02
C THR A 196 -0.17 25.16 31.81
N PRO A 197 -0.85 26.33 31.78
CA PRO A 197 -1.66 26.76 30.64
C PRO A 197 -0.93 27.04 29.31
N PRO A 198 0.33 27.53 29.27
CA PRO A 198 1.04 27.78 28.02
C PRO A 198 1.30 26.48 27.23
N ARG A 199 0.90 26.47 25.95
CA ARG A 199 1.00 25.27 25.10
C ARG A 199 2.44 24.78 24.92
N VAL A 200 3.38 25.68 24.59
CA VAL A 200 4.79 25.33 24.33
C VAL A 200 5.43 24.69 25.55
N TYR A 201 5.11 25.17 26.74
CA TYR A 201 5.59 24.60 28.00
C TYR A 201 5.11 23.17 28.17
N ARG A 202 3.81 22.91 27.95
CA ARG A 202 3.28 21.54 28.00
C ARG A 202 3.90 20.63 26.96
N GLN A 203 4.12 21.11 25.73
CA GLN A 203 4.74 20.32 24.66
C GLN A 203 6.16 19.88 25.03
N VAL A 204 6.98 20.83 25.45
CA VAL A 204 8.38 20.60 25.82
C VAL A 204 8.47 19.74 27.08
N ALA A 205 7.78 20.11 28.15
CA ALA A 205 7.80 19.34 29.39
C ALA A 205 7.27 17.91 29.19
N SER A 206 6.25 17.72 28.35
CA SER A 206 5.78 16.37 28.00
C SER A 206 6.85 15.58 27.27
N LEU A 207 7.52 16.16 26.27
CA LEU A 207 8.62 15.49 25.57
C LEU A 207 9.74 15.08 26.53
N VAL A 208 10.18 16.01 27.38
CA VAL A 208 11.24 15.76 28.35
C VAL A 208 10.84 14.68 29.34
N GLY A 209 9.67 14.79 29.96
CA GLY A 209 9.22 13.81 30.96
C GLY A 209 9.04 12.42 30.37
N LEU A 210 8.48 12.32 29.18
CA LEU A 210 8.33 11.03 28.50
C LEU A 210 9.69 10.45 28.09
N GLN A 211 10.64 11.29 27.66
CA GLN A 211 12.01 10.85 27.35
C GLN A 211 12.75 10.37 28.61
N LEU A 212 12.60 11.04 29.75
CA LEU A 212 13.19 10.61 31.01
C LEU A 212 12.76 9.19 31.37
N VAL A 213 11.48 8.84 31.21
CA VAL A 213 11.00 7.46 31.43
C VAL A 213 11.67 6.48 30.48
N THR A 214 11.77 6.82 29.18
CA THR A 214 12.46 5.98 28.18
C THR A 214 13.92 5.72 28.56
N SER A 215 14.64 6.76 28.99
CA SER A 215 16.04 6.64 29.40
C SER A 215 16.21 5.90 30.72
N PHE A 216 15.30 6.09 31.69
CA PHE A 216 15.26 5.29 32.92
C PHE A 216 15.05 3.81 32.62
N ILE A 217 14.21 3.46 31.63
CA ILE A 217 14.03 2.08 31.19
C ILE A 217 15.36 1.51 30.67
N SER A 218 16.12 2.27 29.87
CA SER A 218 17.43 1.85 29.37
C SER A 218 18.40 1.51 30.52
N VAL A 219 18.48 2.38 31.53
CA VAL A 219 19.32 2.14 32.72
C VAL A 219 18.80 0.95 33.52
N ALA A 220 17.48 0.84 33.75
CA ALA A 220 16.87 -0.28 34.48
C ALA A 220 17.14 -1.63 33.81
N LYS A 221 17.13 -1.70 32.48
CA LYS A 221 17.51 -2.91 31.72
C LYS A 221 18.98 -3.27 31.92
N THR A 222 19.87 -2.28 31.83
CA THR A 222 21.30 -2.46 32.09
C THR A 222 21.54 -3.00 33.50
N LEU A 223 20.91 -2.39 34.51
CA LEU A 223 20.99 -2.84 35.90
C LEU A 223 20.37 -4.24 36.10
N SER A 224 19.27 -4.56 35.40
CA SER A 224 18.64 -5.88 35.47
C SER A 224 19.57 -6.97 34.94
N GLY A 225 20.25 -6.73 33.81
CA GLY A 225 21.29 -7.64 33.30
C GLY A 225 22.47 -7.79 34.25
N GLN A 226 22.94 -6.70 34.85
CA GLN A 226 24.00 -6.74 35.88
C GLN A 226 23.57 -7.53 37.13
N ARG A 227 22.31 -7.37 37.55
CA ARG A 227 21.72 -8.11 38.68
C ARG A 227 21.69 -9.60 38.39
N GLU A 228 21.26 -10.02 37.21
CA GLU A 228 21.26 -11.44 36.81
C GLU A 228 22.67 -12.03 36.81
N THR A 229 23.64 -11.34 36.22
CA THR A 229 25.04 -11.79 36.20
C THR A 229 25.59 -11.90 37.63
N THR A 230 25.32 -10.91 38.48
CA THR A 230 25.73 -10.93 39.88
C THR A 230 25.06 -12.07 40.65
N GLN A 231 23.78 -12.37 40.37
CA GLN A 231 23.06 -13.47 40.99
C GLN A 231 23.65 -14.83 40.59
N ARG A 232 24.05 -15.00 39.31
CA ARG A 232 24.74 -16.21 38.85
C ARG A 232 26.10 -16.37 39.52
N GLN A 233 26.87 -15.28 39.66
CA GLN A 233 28.15 -15.27 40.38
C GLN A 233 27.96 -15.66 41.86
N LEU A 234 26.95 -15.10 42.53
CA LEU A 234 26.62 -15.43 43.91
C LEU A 234 26.27 -16.91 44.06
N ASN A 235 25.46 -17.46 43.16
CA ASN A 235 25.07 -18.86 43.19
C ASN A 235 26.27 -19.81 42.96
N ALA A 236 27.21 -19.42 42.11
CA ALA A 236 28.45 -20.16 41.88
C ALA A 236 29.38 -20.12 43.10
N GLU A 237 29.51 -18.96 43.73
CA GLU A 237 30.36 -18.78 44.91
C GLU A 237 29.79 -19.51 46.13
N LYS A 238 28.47 -19.45 46.34
CA LYS A 238 27.76 -20.19 47.40
C LYS A 238 27.91 -21.71 47.30
N LYS A 239 28.16 -22.25 46.09
CA LYS A 239 28.45 -23.69 45.89
C LYS A 239 29.87 -24.06 46.33
N LYS A 240 30.82 -23.11 46.28
CA LYS A 240 32.21 -23.33 46.71
C LYS A 240 32.39 -23.08 48.20
N HIS A 241 31.84 -21.98 48.69
CA HIS A 241 31.89 -21.55 50.09
C HIS A 241 30.51 -21.06 50.51
N SER A 242 29.97 -21.61 51.60
CA SER A 242 28.64 -21.22 52.08
C SER A 242 28.59 -19.78 52.62
N ASP A 243 29.72 -19.27 53.09
CA ASP A 243 29.85 -17.93 53.67
C ASP A 243 31.27 -17.37 53.45
N GLY A 244 31.40 -16.04 53.49
CA GLY A 244 32.69 -15.34 53.39
C GLY A 244 32.64 -13.97 52.68
N PRO A 245 33.78 -13.24 52.65
CA PRO A 245 33.82 -11.85 52.17
C PRO A 245 33.36 -11.66 50.71
N ALA A 246 33.61 -12.65 49.86
CA ALA A 246 33.16 -12.64 48.46
C ALA A 246 31.63 -12.78 48.35
N VAL A 247 31.03 -13.68 49.16
CA VAL A 247 29.58 -13.88 49.21
C VAL A 247 28.88 -12.64 49.78
N GLU A 248 29.42 -12.03 50.84
CA GLU A 248 28.92 -10.78 51.41
C GLU A 248 28.97 -9.61 50.42
N SER A 249 30.10 -9.44 49.71
CA SER A 249 30.25 -8.41 48.68
C SER A 249 29.24 -8.58 47.53
N LEU A 250 29.05 -9.81 47.06
CA LEU A 250 28.07 -10.13 46.03
C LEU A 250 26.62 -9.88 46.48
N ASN A 251 26.29 -10.24 47.72
CA ASN A 251 24.97 -9.94 48.32
C ASN A 251 24.74 -8.43 48.41
N LYS A 252 25.75 -7.66 48.87
CA LYS A 252 25.66 -6.19 48.95
C LYS A 252 25.42 -5.57 47.58
N ARG A 253 26.17 -6.01 46.56
CA ARG A 253 26.00 -5.53 45.18
C ARG A 253 24.61 -5.85 44.64
N LEU A 254 24.07 -7.05 44.90
CA LEU A 254 22.70 -7.40 44.52
C LEU A 254 21.64 -6.51 45.18
N SER A 255 21.81 -6.21 46.48
CA SER A 255 20.89 -5.31 47.21
C SER A 255 20.87 -3.92 46.56
N ILE A 256 22.05 -3.31 46.38
CA ILE A 256 22.18 -1.97 45.80
C ILE A 256 21.60 -1.93 44.38
N THR A 257 21.94 -2.91 43.52
CA THR A 257 21.39 -2.96 42.16
C THR A 257 19.87 -3.10 42.17
N HIS A 258 19.30 -3.87 43.12
CA HIS A 258 17.85 -4.02 43.26
C HIS A 258 17.17 -2.76 43.76
N GLU A 259 17.75 -2.07 44.74
CA GLU A 259 17.28 -0.77 45.24
C GLU A 259 17.28 0.27 44.12
N ASN A 260 18.35 0.34 43.31
CA ASN A 260 18.43 1.25 42.17
C ASN A 260 17.36 0.95 41.10
N ILE A 261 17.11 -0.32 40.78
CA ILE A 261 16.02 -0.69 39.85
C ILE A 261 14.67 -0.22 40.43
N THR A 262 14.42 -0.48 41.70
CA THR A 262 13.17 -0.09 42.37
C THR A 262 12.97 1.42 42.36
N TYR A 263 14.03 2.18 42.64
CA TYR A 263 14.03 3.64 42.56
C TYR A 263 13.68 4.17 41.16
N LEU A 264 14.22 3.54 40.11
CA LEU A 264 13.88 3.90 38.73
C LEU A 264 12.42 3.57 38.41
N GLU A 265 11.92 2.39 38.78
CA GLU A 265 10.51 2.03 38.58
C GLU A 265 9.56 2.99 39.30
N GLU A 266 9.87 3.38 40.54
CA GLU A 266 9.11 4.40 41.28
C GLU A 266 9.16 5.76 40.58
N SER A 267 10.33 6.15 40.08
CA SER A 267 10.50 7.39 39.32
C SER A 267 9.66 7.39 38.03
N MET A 268 9.63 6.26 37.31
CA MET A 268 8.77 6.07 36.13
C MET A 268 7.30 6.20 36.52
N ARG A 269 6.86 5.57 37.61
CA ARG A 269 5.48 5.64 38.11
C ARG A 269 5.08 7.07 38.50
N LYS A 270 5.97 7.83 39.13
CA LYS A 270 5.74 9.25 39.49
C LYS A 270 5.54 10.13 38.25
N ILE A 271 6.37 9.99 37.23
CA ILE A 271 6.18 10.72 35.95
C ILE A 271 4.89 10.24 35.27
N PHE A 272 4.60 8.95 35.32
CA PHE A 272 3.38 8.41 34.73
C PHE A 272 2.12 9.02 35.36
N SER A 273 2.04 9.05 36.69
CA SER A 273 0.88 9.60 37.40
C SER A 273 0.83 11.13 37.31
N GLY A 274 1.94 11.82 37.49
CA GLY A 274 2.01 13.29 37.52
C GLY A 274 1.92 13.97 36.16
N LEU A 275 2.39 13.31 35.09
CA LEU A 275 2.44 13.88 33.74
C LEU A 275 1.60 13.10 32.75
N PHE A 276 1.90 11.81 32.53
CA PHE A 276 1.26 11.05 31.44
C PHE A 276 -0.26 11.00 31.60
N MET A 277 -0.77 10.68 32.80
CA MET A 277 -2.20 10.56 33.08
C MET A 277 -2.98 11.86 32.88
N HIS A 278 -2.30 12.99 32.85
CA HIS A 278 -2.90 14.29 32.56
C HIS A 278 -2.75 14.66 31.07
N ARG A 279 -1.61 14.34 30.45
CA ARG A 279 -1.24 14.74 29.09
C ARG A 279 -1.73 13.83 27.96
N TYR A 280 -2.01 12.54 28.21
CA TYR A 280 -2.60 11.65 27.19
C TYR A 280 -3.97 12.12 26.69
N ARG A 281 -4.63 13.01 27.46
CA ARG A 281 -5.92 13.64 27.19
C ARG A 281 -5.83 15.16 27.05
N ASP A 282 -4.66 15.68 26.68
CA ASP A 282 -4.48 17.11 26.42
C ASP A 282 -5.41 17.61 25.30
N VAL A 283 -5.66 18.91 25.27
CA VAL A 283 -6.39 19.55 24.18
C VAL A 283 -5.57 19.56 22.88
N ASP A 284 -4.24 19.52 22.98
CA ASP A 284 -3.34 19.44 21.83
C ASP A 284 -3.16 17.97 21.37
N PRO A 285 -3.57 17.59 20.14
CA PRO A 285 -3.37 16.24 19.62
C PRO A 285 -1.90 15.83 19.55
N GLU A 286 -0.95 16.75 19.31
CA GLU A 286 0.47 16.42 19.23
C GLU A 286 1.01 15.87 20.55
N ILE A 287 0.61 16.48 21.67
CA ILE A 287 0.98 16.01 23.02
C ILE A 287 0.39 14.63 23.28
N ARG A 288 -0.86 14.39 22.87
CA ARG A 288 -1.51 13.09 23.04
C ARG A 288 -0.83 12.00 22.22
N MET A 289 -0.48 12.29 20.96
CA MET A 289 0.30 11.37 20.12
C MET A 289 1.63 11.05 20.78
N LEU A 290 2.34 12.05 21.30
CA LEU A 290 3.61 11.85 21.99
C LEU A 290 3.47 10.91 23.19
N CYS A 291 2.45 11.12 24.03
CA CYS A 291 2.16 10.23 25.15
C CYS A 291 1.92 8.78 24.68
N ILE A 292 1.02 8.58 23.73
CA ILE A 292 0.64 7.24 23.25
C ILE A 292 1.79 6.52 22.57
N LYS A 293 2.60 7.24 21.77
CA LYS A 293 3.81 6.71 21.16
C LYS A 293 4.81 6.24 22.22
N SER A 294 5.09 7.09 23.22
CA SER A 294 6.00 6.74 24.32
C SER A 294 5.50 5.53 25.11
N LEU A 295 4.20 5.45 25.40
CA LEU A 295 3.64 4.29 26.10
C LEU A 295 3.84 2.99 25.30
N GLY A 296 3.61 2.99 23.99
CA GLY A 296 3.90 1.84 23.14
C GLY A 296 5.36 1.38 23.23
N ILE A 297 6.29 2.33 23.16
CA ILE A 297 7.73 2.07 23.31
C ILE A 297 8.05 1.47 24.68
N TRP A 298 7.48 2.01 25.75
CA TRP A 298 7.75 1.53 27.12
C TRP A 298 7.25 0.10 27.35
N VAL A 299 6.07 -0.24 26.84
CA VAL A 299 5.52 -1.59 26.94
C VAL A 299 6.43 -2.61 26.26
N VAL A 300 6.87 -2.33 25.03
CA VAL A 300 7.79 -3.22 24.29
C VAL A 300 9.16 -3.27 24.96
N SER A 301 9.66 -2.14 25.47
CA SER A 301 11.01 -2.06 26.02
C SER A 301 11.13 -2.65 27.42
N TYR A 302 10.07 -2.58 28.24
CA TYR A 302 10.06 -3.02 29.64
C TYR A 302 8.72 -3.65 30.05
N PRO A 303 8.38 -4.82 29.48
CA PRO A 303 7.07 -5.46 29.66
C PRO A 303 6.80 -5.86 31.12
N SER A 304 7.83 -6.22 31.90
CA SER A 304 7.69 -6.57 33.32
C SER A 304 6.96 -5.50 34.15
N LEU A 305 7.12 -4.23 33.79
CA LEU A 305 6.45 -3.10 34.41
C LEU A 305 5.23 -2.64 33.63
N PHE A 306 5.36 -2.42 32.32
CA PHE A 306 4.36 -1.70 31.53
C PHE A 306 3.34 -2.57 30.80
N LEU A 307 3.60 -3.87 30.58
CA LEU A 307 2.65 -4.80 29.96
C LEU A 307 1.59 -5.26 31.00
N GLN A 308 0.81 -4.30 31.49
CA GLN A 308 -0.22 -4.51 32.50
C GLN A 308 -1.45 -3.66 32.16
N ASP A 309 -2.65 -4.16 32.47
CA ASP A 309 -3.93 -3.51 32.14
C ASP A 309 -4.03 -2.05 32.62
N ILE A 310 -3.40 -1.75 33.76
CA ILE A 310 -3.38 -0.40 34.34
C ILE A 310 -2.74 0.63 33.39
N TYR A 311 -1.84 0.19 32.50
CA TYR A 311 -1.16 0.98 31.47
C TYR A 311 -1.82 0.79 30.09
N LEU A 312 -2.11 -0.46 29.70
CA LEU A 312 -2.62 -0.76 28.34
C LEU A 312 -3.95 -0.07 28.03
N LYS A 313 -4.82 0.14 29.02
CA LYS A 313 -6.11 0.82 28.85
C LYS A 313 -6.02 2.17 28.12
N TYR A 314 -4.90 2.89 28.25
CA TYR A 314 -4.72 4.19 27.59
C TYR A 314 -4.53 4.06 26.07
N LEU A 315 -3.91 2.98 25.59
CA LEU A 315 -3.85 2.65 24.16
C LEU A 315 -5.26 2.34 23.63
N GLY A 316 -6.02 1.52 24.37
CA GLY A 316 -7.39 1.16 23.98
C GLY A 316 -8.37 2.32 23.96
N TRP A 317 -8.31 3.23 24.96
CA TRP A 317 -9.16 4.43 24.98
C TRP A 317 -8.87 5.38 23.81
N THR A 318 -7.60 5.51 23.42
CA THR A 318 -7.18 6.43 22.36
C THR A 318 -7.45 5.91 20.94
N LEU A 319 -7.89 4.65 20.78
CA LEU A 319 -8.52 4.16 19.53
C LEU A 319 -9.83 4.92 19.18
N ASN A 320 -10.46 5.56 20.17
CA ASN A 320 -11.69 6.35 20.00
C ASN A 320 -11.42 7.85 19.90
N ASP A 321 -10.17 8.25 19.67
CA ASP A 321 -9.81 9.66 19.61
C ASP A 321 -10.47 10.38 18.44
N LYS A 322 -10.82 11.66 18.63
CA LYS A 322 -11.37 12.50 17.56
C LYS A 322 -10.34 12.80 16.48
N ASN A 323 -9.06 12.91 16.83
CA ASN A 323 -7.99 13.21 15.90
C ASN A 323 -7.44 11.92 15.26
N ALA A 324 -7.33 11.90 13.93
CA ALA A 324 -6.85 10.75 13.18
C ALA A 324 -5.41 10.35 13.54
N GLY A 325 -4.51 11.32 13.74
CA GLY A 325 -3.12 11.08 14.12
C GLY A 325 -2.98 10.34 15.45
N VAL A 326 -3.83 10.66 16.44
CA VAL A 326 -3.87 9.93 17.72
C VAL A 326 -4.34 8.50 17.53
N ARG A 327 -5.45 8.27 16.79
CA ARG A 327 -5.93 6.91 16.50
C ARG A 327 -4.87 6.07 15.78
N ARG A 328 -4.23 6.65 14.75
CA ARG A 328 -3.11 6.03 14.03
C ARG A 328 -1.97 5.67 14.97
N THR A 329 -1.58 6.57 15.86
CA THR A 329 -0.50 6.33 16.83
C THR A 329 -0.83 5.17 17.78
N SER A 330 -2.07 5.09 18.25
CA SER A 330 -2.54 3.96 19.07
C SER A 330 -2.48 2.63 18.32
N ILE A 331 -2.90 2.61 17.05
CA ILE A 331 -2.83 1.42 16.20
C ILE A 331 -1.37 0.98 16.01
N LEU A 332 -0.47 1.90 15.62
CA LEU A 332 0.95 1.58 15.41
C LEU A 332 1.61 1.04 16.69
N ALA A 333 1.28 1.63 17.84
CA ALA A 333 1.75 1.11 19.13
C ALA A 333 1.25 -0.31 19.37
N LEU A 334 -0.04 -0.58 19.15
CA LEU A 334 -0.58 -1.94 19.26
C LEU A 334 0.09 -2.89 18.28
N GLN A 335 0.37 -2.47 17.05
CA GLN A 335 1.05 -3.32 16.09
C GLN A 335 2.44 -3.75 16.59
N SER A 336 3.20 -2.83 17.19
CA SER A 336 4.48 -3.17 17.82
C SER A 336 4.33 -4.12 19.02
N LEU A 337 3.21 -4.05 19.75
CA LEU A 337 2.94 -4.94 20.88
C LEU A 337 2.60 -6.36 20.43
N TYR A 338 1.77 -6.52 19.40
CA TYR A 338 1.38 -7.82 18.82
C TYR A 338 2.47 -8.45 17.95
N ASP A 339 3.48 -7.70 17.53
CA ASP A 339 4.61 -8.25 16.77
C ASP A 339 5.54 -9.11 17.66
N VAL A 340 5.48 -8.93 18.98
CA VAL A 340 6.26 -9.70 19.96
C VAL A 340 5.42 -10.87 20.48
N ASP A 341 5.73 -12.09 20.04
CA ASP A 341 4.99 -13.31 20.38
C ASP A 341 4.82 -13.54 21.90
N ASP A 342 5.85 -13.21 22.69
CA ASP A 342 5.83 -13.37 24.15
C ASP A 342 4.81 -12.46 24.86
N ASN A 343 4.36 -11.37 24.21
CA ASN A 343 3.36 -10.47 24.77
C ASN A 343 1.94 -11.05 24.69
N ILE A 344 1.67 -11.92 23.72
CA ILE A 344 0.32 -12.35 23.33
C ILE A 344 -0.50 -12.90 24.52
N PRO A 345 0.03 -13.77 25.40
CA PRO A 345 -0.72 -14.25 26.56
C PRO A 345 -1.19 -13.13 27.50
N SER A 346 -0.39 -12.06 27.63
CA SER A 346 -0.69 -10.93 28.51
C SER A 346 -1.66 -9.93 27.88
N LEU A 347 -1.84 -9.96 26.56
CA LEU A 347 -2.74 -9.06 25.83
C LEU A 347 -4.19 -9.56 25.79
N GLY A 348 -4.48 -10.81 26.16
CA GLY A 348 -5.80 -11.44 25.99
C GLY A 348 -6.99 -10.60 26.48
N LEU A 349 -6.97 -10.11 27.72
CA LEU A 349 -8.04 -9.28 28.29
C LEU A 349 -8.18 -7.93 27.57
N PHE A 350 -7.05 -7.35 27.15
CA PHE A 350 -7.04 -6.11 26.38
C PHE A 350 -7.68 -6.35 25.00
N THR A 351 -7.28 -7.42 24.31
CA THR A 351 -7.80 -7.81 23.00
C THR A 351 -9.31 -7.98 23.10
N GLU A 352 -9.80 -8.83 24.00
CA GLU A 352 -11.23 -9.10 24.18
C GLU A 352 -12.04 -7.81 24.35
N ARG A 353 -11.53 -6.88 25.17
CA ARG A 353 -12.21 -5.63 25.47
C ARG A 353 -12.28 -4.66 24.29
N PHE A 354 -11.22 -4.55 23.49
CA PHE A 354 -11.09 -3.55 22.43
C PHE A 354 -11.21 -4.12 21.02
N TYR A 355 -11.39 -5.42 20.88
CA TYR A 355 -11.46 -6.20 19.63
C TYR A 355 -12.37 -5.55 18.58
N SER A 356 -13.64 -5.31 18.94
CA SER A 356 -14.61 -4.72 18.01
C SER A 356 -14.16 -3.36 17.50
N ARG A 357 -13.53 -2.54 18.35
CA ARG A 357 -13.03 -1.22 17.94
C ARG A 357 -11.82 -1.32 17.02
N MET A 358 -10.93 -2.28 17.24
CA MET A 358 -9.76 -2.52 16.37
C MET A 358 -10.22 -2.88 14.95
N ILE A 359 -11.25 -3.71 14.83
CA ILE A 359 -11.83 -4.10 13.53
C ILE A 359 -12.53 -2.92 12.84
N GLN A 360 -13.36 -2.18 13.56
CA GLN A 360 -14.06 -1.01 13.01
C GLN A 360 -13.11 0.05 12.44
N LEU A 361 -11.88 0.15 12.93
CA LEU A 361 -10.89 1.09 12.44
C LEU A 361 -10.37 0.76 11.03
N ALA A 362 -10.58 -0.45 10.51
CA ALA A 362 -10.32 -0.78 9.11
C ALA A 362 -11.17 0.06 8.14
N ASP A 363 -12.36 0.47 8.57
CA ASP A 363 -13.28 1.33 7.81
C ASP A 363 -13.26 2.78 8.34
N ASP A 364 -12.13 3.24 8.90
CA ASP A 364 -12.01 4.62 9.39
C ASP A 364 -12.13 5.64 8.25
N ILE A 365 -12.71 6.80 8.55
CA ILE A 365 -12.85 7.92 7.60
C ILE A 365 -11.52 8.43 7.06
N ASP A 366 -10.44 8.28 7.83
CA ASP A 366 -9.10 8.71 7.47
C ASP A 366 -8.26 7.51 7.00
N ILE A 367 -7.78 7.58 5.76
CA ILE A 367 -6.98 6.52 5.12
C ILE A 367 -5.70 6.23 5.93
N SER A 368 -5.13 7.26 6.57
CA SER A 368 -3.93 7.09 7.40
C SER A 368 -4.20 6.27 8.66
N VAL A 369 -5.46 6.08 9.05
CA VAL A 369 -5.87 5.22 10.17
C VAL A 369 -6.29 3.85 9.66
N ALA A 370 -7.10 3.82 8.60
CA ALA A 370 -7.65 2.59 8.02
C ALA A 370 -6.57 1.58 7.59
N VAL A 371 -5.54 2.04 6.88
CA VAL A 371 -4.48 1.15 6.38
C VAL A 371 -3.68 0.48 7.51
N PRO A 372 -3.14 1.22 8.50
CA PRO A 372 -2.53 0.58 9.67
C PRO A 372 -3.48 -0.31 10.47
N ALA A 373 -4.79 0.02 10.54
CA ALA A 373 -5.76 -0.81 11.24
C ALA A 373 -5.94 -2.17 10.56
N ILE A 374 -5.97 -2.21 9.22
CA ILE A 374 -5.96 -3.47 8.46
C ILE A 374 -4.68 -4.26 8.76
N GLY A 375 -3.52 -3.59 8.83
CA GLY A 375 -2.27 -4.22 9.24
C GLY A 375 -2.30 -4.79 10.67
N LEU A 376 -2.99 -4.15 11.61
CA LEU A 376 -3.21 -4.67 12.96
C LEU A 376 -4.11 -5.91 12.94
N ILE A 377 -5.16 -5.91 12.12
CA ILE A 377 -6.04 -7.08 11.93
C ILE A 377 -5.26 -8.26 11.33
N LYS A 378 -4.33 -8.02 10.40
CA LYS A 378 -3.42 -9.04 9.88
C LYS A 378 -2.58 -9.69 10.97
N GLN A 379 -2.07 -8.92 11.94
CA GLN A 379 -1.35 -9.48 13.09
C GLN A 379 -2.28 -10.29 14.02
N LEU A 380 -3.50 -9.82 14.27
CA LEU A 380 -4.50 -10.58 15.03
C LEU A 380 -4.81 -11.92 14.35
N LEU A 381 -4.93 -11.93 13.02
CA LEU A 381 -5.14 -13.13 12.23
C LEU A 381 -3.96 -14.11 12.37
N ARG A 382 -2.71 -13.65 12.24
CA ARG A 382 -1.49 -14.48 12.42
C ARG A 382 -1.49 -15.21 13.77
N HIS A 383 -1.95 -14.51 14.81
CA HIS A 383 -2.04 -15.01 16.19
C HIS A 383 -3.33 -15.77 16.51
N GLN A 384 -4.21 -15.99 15.54
CA GLN A 384 -5.50 -16.67 15.73
C GLN A 384 -6.41 -15.97 16.75
N LEU A 385 -6.30 -14.65 16.85
CA LEU A 385 -7.10 -13.81 17.72
C LEU A 385 -8.32 -13.19 17.00
N LEU A 386 -8.46 -13.47 15.71
CA LEU A 386 -9.53 -12.98 14.84
C LEU A 386 -10.48 -14.15 14.52
N SER A 387 -11.79 -13.91 14.57
CA SER A 387 -12.79 -14.87 14.11
C SER A 387 -13.03 -14.74 12.60
N ASP A 388 -13.32 -15.85 11.93
CA ASP A 388 -13.62 -15.86 10.49
C ASP A 388 -14.90 -15.05 10.18
N ASP A 389 -15.87 -15.04 11.11
CA ASP A 389 -17.14 -14.30 10.99
C ASP A 389 -16.91 -12.77 10.92
N ASP A 390 -15.88 -12.27 11.61
CA ASP A 390 -15.57 -10.83 11.62
C ASP A 390 -14.74 -10.40 10.41
N LEU A 391 -14.12 -11.35 9.69
CA LEU A 391 -13.28 -11.07 8.54
C LEU A 391 -14.11 -10.89 7.26
N GLY A 392 -15.19 -11.65 7.10
CA GLY A 392 -16.09 -11.57 5.94
C GLY A 392 -16.54 -10.14 5.59
N PRO A 393 -17.07 -9.34 6.54
CA PRO A 393 -17.46 -7.95 6.29
C PRO A 393 -16.32 -7.03 5.83
N LEU A 394 -15.06 -7.38 6.09
CA LEU A 394 -13.90 -6.59 5.64
C LEU A 394 -13.59 -6.80 4.17
N TYR A 395 -14.06 -7.88 3.54
CA TYR A 395 -13.83 -8.16 2.11
C TYR A 395 -14.53 -7.15 1.20
N ASP A 396 -15.57 -6.47 1.69
CA ASP A 396 -16.17 -5.31 1.01
C ASP A 396 -15.13 -4.20 0.72
N LEU A 397 -14.04 -4.14 1.49
CA LEU A 397 -12.96 -3.17 1.26
C LEU A 397 -12.12 -3.48 0.02
N LEU A 398 -12.21 -4.68 -0.57
CA LEU A 398 -11.55 -5.05 -1.84
C LEU A 398 -12.06 -4.23 -3.03
N ILE A 399 -13.15 -3.48 -2.85
CA ILE A 399 -13.76 -2.65 -3.89
C ILE A 399 -13.86 -1.19 -3.44
N ASP A 400 -13.14 -0.79 -2.39
CA ASP A 400 -13.10 0.59 -1.89
C ASP A 400 -12.45 1.54 -2.90
N GLU A 401 -12.75 2.84 -2.84
CA GLU A 401 -12.25 3.83 -3.80
C GLU A 401 -10.72 4.04 -3.72
N PRO A 402 -10.10 4.21 -2.53
CA PRO A 402 -8.67 4.40 -2.37
C PRO A 402 -7.87 3.10 -2.59
N PRO A 403 -6.93 3.07 -3.54
CA PRO A 403 -6.11 1.87 -3.80
C PRO A 403 -5.28 1.40 -2.61
N MET A 404 -4.93 2.30 -1.68
CA MET A 404 -4.12 1.93 -0.50
C MET A 404 -4.89 1.01 0.47
N ILE A 405 -6.20 1.23 0.63
CA ILE A 405 -7.05 0.38 1.46
C ILE A 405 -7.22 -0.97 0.80
N ARG A 406 -7.53 -0.94 -0.50
CA ARG A 406 -7.73 -2.15 -1.30
C ARG A 406 -6.51 -3.08 -1.31
N ARG A 407 -5.30 -2.53 -1.46
CA ARG A 407 -4.06 -3.32 -1.35
C ARG A 407 -3.87 -3.92 0.04
N ALA A 408 -4.08 -3.13 1.09
CA ALA A 408 -3.92 -3.61 2.45
C ALA A 408 -4.90 -4.76 2.78
N ILE A 409 -6.15 -4.67 2.31
CA ILE A 409 -7.12 -5.75 2.49
C ILE A 409 -6.84 -6.94 1.55
N GLY A 410 -6.35 -6.69 0.34
CA GLY A 410 -5.89 -7.74 -0.58
C GLY A 410 -4.81 -8.61 0.06
N GLU A 411 -3.83 -7.99 0.70
CA GLU A 411 -2.78 -8.67 1.46
C GLU A 411 -3.35 -9.49 2.63
N LEU A 412 -4.30 -8.94 3.39
CA LEU A 412 -4.98 -9.66 4.48
C LEU A 412 -5.76 -10.88 3.95
N VAL A 413 -6.47 -10.73 2.84
CA VAL A 413 -7.24 -11.79 2.19
C VAL A 413 -6.31 -12.88 1.67
N TYR A 414 -5.17 -12.50 1.08
CA TYR A 414 -4.13 -13.43 0.65
C TYR A 414 -3.64 -14.27 1.83
N ASP A 415 -3.28 -13.64 2.93
CA ASP A 415 -2.81 -14.35 4.14
C ASP A 415 -3.88 -15.27 4.73
N HIS A 416 -5.14 -14.82 4.74
CA HIS A 416 -6.23 -15.60 5.32
C HIS A 416 -6.66 -16.78 4.45
N LEU A 417 -6.88 -16.59 3.15
CA LEU A 417 -7.56 -17.58 2.30
C LEU A 417 -6.62 -18.30 1.35
N ILE A 418 -5.53 -17.67 0.94
CA ILE A 418 -4.68 -18.19 -0.14
C ILE A 418 -3.41 -18.82 0.44
N ALA A 419 -2.75 -18.14 1.37
CA ALA A 419 -1.53 -18.60 2.02
C ALA A 419 -1.77 -19.66 3.11
N GLN A 420 -3.02 -19.98 3.45
CA GLN A 420 -3.31 -20.95 4.51
C GLN A 420 -2.80 -22.36 4.18
N ASN A 421 -1.61 -22.68 4.75
CA ASN A 421 -1.18 -24.00 5.26
C ASN A 421 0.17 -23.95 6.03
N CYS A 422 0.24 -23.24 7.18
CA CYS A 422 1.33 -23.44 8.15
C CYS A 422 0.92 -24.19 9.43
N LYS A 423 -0.37 -24.52 9.64
CA LYS A 423 -0.85 -25.00 10.96
C LYS A 423 -1.79 -26.22 10.95
N THR A 424 -1.84 -27.01 9.88
CA THR A 424 -2.38 -28.38 9.93
C THR A 424 -1.23 -29.38 10.06
N PRO A 425 -1.03 -30.03 11.23
CA PRO A 425 0.03 -31.02 11.43
C PRO A 425 -0.37 -32.38 10.85
N SER A 426 -0.77 -32.41 9.58
CA SER A 426 -0.96 -33.66 8.85
C SER A 426 -0.96 -33.43 7.34
N VAL A 427 0.21 -33.24 6.74
CA VAL A 427 0.80 -34.11 5.70
C VAL A 427 2.28 -33.73 5.58
N ALA A 428 3.10 -34.75 5.37
CA ALA A 428 4.54 -34.79 5.45
C ALA A 428 5.32 -33.68 4.71
N ARG A 429 6.42 -33.27 5.36
CA ARG A 429 7.76 -32.99 4.81
C ARG A 429 7.90 -33.24 3.31
N ASP A 430 7.77 -32.18 2.52
CA ASP A 430 8.78 -31.80 1.54
C ASP A 430 8.78 -30.26 1.44
N GLY A 431 9.95 -29.66 1.43
CA GLY A 431 10.10 -28.21 1.44
C GLY A 431 9.65 -27.57 0.13
N ASP A 432 8.98 -26.42 0.25
CA ASP A 432 8.92 -25.36 -0.77
C ASP A 432 8.28 -25.70 -2.14
N ASN A 433 6.97 -25.96 -2.14
CA ASN A 433 5.99 -25.37 -3.07
C ASN A 433 4.64 -26.08 -2.88
N GLU A 434 3.64 -25.44 -2.28
CA GLU A 434 2.28 -25.76 -2.70
C GLU A 434 2.19 -25.47 -4.21
N SER A 435 1.60 -26.37 -5.01
CA SER A 435 1.51 -26.16 -6.45
C SER A 435 0.67 -24.91 -6.74
N SER A 436 1.05 -24.13 -7.77
CA SER A 436 0.27 -22.96 -8.23
C SER A 436 -1.23 -23.27 -8.37
N GLU A 437 -1.55 -24.52 -8.71
CA GLU A 437 -2.90 -25.08 -8.82
C GLU A 437 -3.73 -24.97 -7.53
N ILE A 438 -3.12 -25.21 -6.35
CA ILE A 438 -3.80 -25.08 -5.05
C ILE A 438 -4.15 -23.62 -4.77
N HIS A 439 -3.18 -22.71 -4.97
CA HIS A 439 -3.40 -21.28 -4.75
C HIS A 439 -4.43 -20.72 -5.73
N ILE A 440 -4.40 -21.14 -6.99
CA ILE A 440 -5.42 -20.77 -7.99
C ILE A 440 -6.79 -21.30 -7.56
N SER A 441 -6.88 -22.54 -7.07
CA SER A 441 -8.16 -23.11 -6.60
C SER A 441 -8.74 -22.35 -5.40
N ARG A 442 -7.90 -21.92 -4.45
CA ARG A 442 -8.30 -21.06 -3.33
C ARG A 442 -8.74 -19.68 -3.82
N MET A 443 -8.02 -19.08 -4.77
CA MET A 443 -8.41 -17.82 -5.39
C MET A 443 -9.75 -17.91 -6.11
N LEU A 444 -10.04 -19.03 -6.77
CA LEU A 444 -11.34 -19.26 -7.39
C LEU A 444 -12.47 -19.23 -6.35
N HIS A 445 -12.26 -19.75 -5.14
CA HIS A 445 -13.23 -19.64 -4.05
C HIS A 445 -13.56 -18.17 -3.73
N ILE A 446 -12.56 -17.29 -3.69
CA ILE A 446 -12.77 -15.85 -3.46
C ILE A 446 -13.53 -15.22 -4.64
N LEU A 447 -13.11 -15.53 -5.87
CA LEU A 447 -13.74 -14.99 -7.06
C LEU A 447 -15.20 -15.44 -7.26
N ARG A 448 -15.64 -16.53 -6.61
CA ARG A 448 -17.05 -16.95 -6.62
C ARG A 448 -17.96 -15.96 -5.91
N GLU A 449 -17.51 -15.36 -4.80
CA GLU A 449 -18.25 -14.34 -4.05
C GLU A 449 -18.49 -13.07 -4.89
N PHE A 450 -17.65 -12.82 -5.90
CA PHE A 450 -17.72 -11.66 -6.78
C PHE A 450 -18.08 -12.01 -8.23
N SER A 451 -18.64 -13.19 -8.47
CA SER A 451 -18.83 -13.75 -9.82
C SER A 451 -19.85 -12.98 -10.68
N ASP A 452 -20.83 -12.34 -10.03
CA ASP A 452 -21.90 -11.56 -10.66
C ASP A 452 -21.41 -10.29 -11.36
N ASP A 453 -20.27 -9.71 -10.95
CA ASP A 453 -19.71 -8.50 -11.53
C ASP A 453 -18.24 -8.69 -11.95
N PRO A 454 -17.95 -8.77 -13.27
CA PRO A 454 -16.59 -8.91 -13.80
C PRO A 454 -15.63 -7.79 -13.38
N VAL A 455 -16.16 -6.61 -13.05
CA VAL A 455 -15.36 -5.47 -12.57
C VAL A 455 -14.80 -5.81 -11.20
N LEU A 456 -15.62 -6.30 -10.26
CA LEU A 456 -15.17 -6.62 -8.90
C LEU A 456 -14.11 -7.72 -8.91
N SER A 457 -14.24 -8.73 -9.77
CA SER A 457 -13.19 -9.74 -9.97
C SER A 457 -11.84 -9.11 -10.36
N SER A 458 -11.86 -8.07 -11.21
CA SER A 458 -10.64 -7.37 -11.66
C SER A 458 -10.00 -6.55 -10.55
N TYR A 459 -10.80 -6.01 -9.61
CA TYR A 459 -10.29 -5.34 -8.41
C TYR A 459 -9.56 -6.32 -7.51
N VAL A 460 -10.18 -7.47 -7.18
CA VAL A 460 -9.55 -8.51 -6.34
C VAL A 460 -8.23 -9.00 -6.95
N ILE A 461 -8.19 -9.23 -8.27
CA ILE A 461 -6.96 -9.62 -8.97
C ILE A 461 -5.90 -8.51 -8.93
N ASP A 462 -6.30 -7.24 -9.05
CA ASP A 462 -5.39 -6.10 -8.93
C ASP A 462 -4.79 -6.01 -7.54
N ASP A 463 -5.60 -6.17 -6.50
CA ASP A 463 -5.19 -5.95 -5.12
C ASP A 463 -4.26 -7.05 -4.60
N ILE A 464 -4.41 -8.30 -5.08
CA ILE A 464 -3.63 -9.47 -4.65
C ILE A 464 -2.43 -9.76 -5.59
N TRP A 465 -2.28 -9.00 -6.67
CA TRP A 465 -1.30 -9.25 -7.75
C TRP A 465 0.15 -9.37 -7.29
N ASP A 466 0.55 -8.52 -6.35
CA ASP A 466 1.94 -8.44 -5.91
C ASP A 466 2.29 -9.62 -4.99
N ASP A 467 1.31 -10.15 -4.24
CA ASP A 467 1.48 -11.25 -3.29
C ASP A 467 1.34 -12.64 -3.94
N MET A 468 0.32 -12.85 -4.79
CA MET A 468 0.01 -14.17 -5.33
C MET A 468 0.77 -14.45 -6.64
N LYS A 469 2.00 -14.95 -6.51
CA LYS A 469 2.85 -15.39 -7.64
C LYS A 469 2.18 -16.42 -8.54
N ALA A 470 1.32 -17.28 -8.00
CA ALA A 470 0.59 -18.31 -8.77
C ALA A 470 -0.27 -17.73 -9.91
N MET A 471 -0.74 -16.47 -9.80
CA MET A 471 -1.47 -15.81 -10.90
C MET A 471 -0.60 -15.54 -12.14
N LYS A 472 0.72 -15.56 -12.00
CA LYS A 472 1.71 -15.41 -13.07
C LYS A 472 2.09 -16.76 -13.68
N ASP A 473 1.67 -17.88 -13.10
CA ASP A 473 1.84 -19.21 -13.67
C ASP A 473 0.76 -19.51 -14.72
N TRP A 474 0.84 -18.80 -15.85
CA TRP A 474 -0.13 -18.95 -16.94
C TRP A 474 -0.17 -20.36 -17.51
N LYS A 475 0.92 -21.14 -17.42
CA LYS A 475 0.93 -22.54 -17.86
C LYS A 475 0.00 -23.37 -16.99
N CYS A 476 0.06 -23.22 -15.67
CA CYS A 476 -0.85 -23.88 -14.75
C CYS A 476 -2.31 -23.48 -15.02
N VAL A 477 -2.59 -22.17 -15.13
CA VAL A 477 -3.93 -21.65 -15.45
C VAL A 477 -4.50 -22.24 -16.75
N ILE A 478 -3.67 -22.32 -17.81
CA ILE A 478 -4.07 -22.87 -19.11
C ILE A 478 -4.32 -24.39 -19.01
N SER A 479 -3.50 -25.13 -18.28
CA SER A 479 -3.68 -26.56 -18.05
C SER A 479 -4.99 -26.85 -17.31
N MET A 480 -5.30 -26.07 -16.27
CA MET A 480 -6.58 -26.15 -15.55
C MET A 480 -7.75 -25.86 -16.49
N LEU A 481 -7.68 -24.80 -17.31
CA LEU A 481 -8.69 -24.49 -18.33
C LEU A 481 -8.83 -25.57 -19.42
N LEU A 482 -7.88 -26.48 -19.56
CA LEU A 482 -7.92 -27.59 -20.53
C LEU A 482 -8.26 -28.94 -19.88
N ASP A 483 -8.66 -28.94 -18.60
CA ASP A 483 -8.99 -30.12 -17.79
C ASP A 483 -7.85 -31.15 -17.72
N GLU A 484 -6.60 -30.69 -17.80
CA GLU A 484 -5.41 -31.56 -17.73
C GLU A 484 -4.92 -31.80 -16.29
N THR A 485 -5.61 -31.24 -15.30
CA THR A 485 -5.21 -31.23 -13.90
C THR A 485 -6.06 -32.18 -13.04
N PRO A 486 -5.45 -32.84 -12.03
CA PRO A 486 -6.13 -33.88 -11.25
C PRO A 486 -7.05 -33.34 -10.13
N ILE A 487 -7.00 -32.06 -9.77
CA ILE A 487 -7.84 -31.47 -8.72
C ILE A 487 -9.19 -31.04 -9.32
N ALA A 488 -10.27 -31.68 -8.83
CA ALA A 488 -11.71 -31.40 -8.98
C ALA A 488 -12.23 -30.82 -10.33
N GLU A 489 -13.29 -31.41 -10.87
CA GLU A 489 -13.99 -30.86 -12.05
C GLU A 489 -14.36 -29.38 -11.83
N LEU A 490 -13.79 -28.50 -12.65
CA LEU A 490 -14.11 -27.07 -12.61
C LEU A 490 -15.58 -26.86 -12.97
N THR A 491 -16.29 -26.09 -12.15
CA THR A 491 -17.65 -25.66 -12.52
C THR A 491 -17.60 -24.68 -13.70
N ASP A 492 -18.72 -24.47 -14.39
CA ASP A 492 -18.80 -23.47 -15.47
C ASP A 492 -18.43 -22.05 -14.99
N MET A 493 -18.82 -21.74 -13.75
CA MET A 493 -18.47 -20.50 -13.05
C MET A 493 -16.96 -20.41 -12.80
N ASP A 494 -16.33 -21.50 -12.34
CA ASP A 494 -14.87 -21.55 -12.16
C ASP A 494 -14.14 -21.34 -13.47
N GLY A 495 -14.59 -21.99 -14.56
CA GLY A 495 -14.04 -21.77 -15.89
C GLY A 495 -14.13 -20.30 -16.31
N THR A 496 -15.25 -19.63 -15.98
CA THR A 496 -15.45 -18.20 -16.27
C THR A 496 -14.47 -17.33 -15.47
N ASN A 497 -14.35 -17.57 -14.16
CA ASN A 497 -13.44 -16.85 -13.28
C ASN A 497 -11.97 -17.08 -13.63
N LEU A 498 -11.61 -18.29 -14.05
CA LEU A 498 -10.27 -18.65 -14.46
C LEU A 498 -9.87 -17.97 -15.79
N VAL A 499 -10.80 -17.86 -16.75
CA VAL A 499 -10.59 -17.05 -17.98
C VAL A 499 -10.45 -15.57 -17.65
N ARG A 500 -11.28 -15.02 -16.75
CA ARG A 500 -11.17 -13.63 -16.28
C ARG A 500 -9.81 -13.39 -15.63
N MET A 501 -9.37 -14.30 -14.76
CA MET A 501 -8.09 -14.23 -14.08
C MET A 501 -6.91 -14.31 -15.07
N LEU A 502 -6.93 -15.25 -16.02
CA LEU A 502 -5.92 -15.36 -17.08
C LEU A 502 -5.76 -14.05 -17.87
N ARG A 503 -6.89 -13.44 -18.27
CA ARG A 503 -6.87 -12.18 -19.02
C ARG A 503 -6.38 -11.00 -18.18
N ALA A 504 -6.89 -10.87 -16.95
CA ALA A 504 -6.51 -9.77 -16.06
C ALA A 504 -5.04 -9.87 -15.64
N SER A 505 -4.55 -11.05 -15.28
CA SER A 505 -3.15 -11.27 -14.92
C SER A 505 -2.21 -10.96 -16.09
N ALA A 506 -2.56 -11.41 -17.30
CA ALA A 506 -1.77 -11.13 -18.49
C ALA A 506 -1.73 -9.63 -18.83
N LYS A 507 -2.88 -8.94 -18.77
CA LYS A 507 -2.96 -7.48 -18.97
C LYS A 507 -2.09 -6.73 -17.96
N LYS A 508 -2.25 -7.05 -16.68
CA LYS A 508 -1.49 -6.41 -15.62
C LYS A 508 0.02 -6.65 -15.76
N ALA A 509 0.43 -7.86 -16.14
CA ALA A 509 1.83 -8.22 -16.34
C ALA A 509 2.50 -7.47 -17.50
N VAL A 510 1.75 -7.07 -18.53
CA VAL A 510 2.27 -6.23 -19.64
C VAL A 510 2.08 -4.73 -19.41
N GLY A 511 1.61 -4.33 -18.22
CA GLY A 511 1.46 -2.93 -17.82
C GLY A 511 0.14 -2.29 -18.25
N GLU A 512 -0.82 -3.07 -18.74
CA GLU A 512 -2.18 -2.58 -18.96
C GLU A 512 -2.94 -2.45 -17.64
N ARG A 513 -3.80 -1.43 -17.54
CA ARG A 513 -4.66 -1.24 -16.36
C ARG A 513 -5.85 -2.16 -16.43
N ILE A 514 -6.10 -2.89 -15.35
CA ILE A 514 -7.27 -3.77 -15.19
C ILE A 514 -8.38 -3.15 -14.34
N VAL A 515 -8.05 -2.12 -13.55
CA VAL A 515 -8.98 -1.37 -12.70
C VAL A 515 -9.04 0.09 -13.15
N LEU A 516 -10.20 0.72 -13.01
CA LEU A 516 -10.39 2.15 -13.27
C LEU A 516 -9.56 2.97 -12.27
N ALA A 517 -8.56 3.69 -12.76
CA ALA A 517 -7.77 4.58 -11.93
C ALA A 517 -8.53 5.90 -11.68
N THR A 518 -8.44 6.42 -10.46
CA THR A 518 -8.87 7.79 -10.14
C THR A 518 -8.00 8.85 -10.84
N ASP A 519 -6.81 8.47 -11.31
CA ASP A 519 -5.89 9.32 -12.07
C ASP A 519 -5.59 8.72 -13.47
N ASN A 520 -6.03 9.41 -14.52
CA ASN A 520 -5.84 9.02 -15.92
C ASN A 520 -4.45 9.38 -16.48
N ARG A 521 -3.51 9.85 -15.65
CA ARG A 521 -2.13 10.11 -16.10
C ARG A 521 -1.48 8.84 -16.65
N LYS A 522 -0.74 8.99 -17.76
CA LYS A 522 0.09 7.91 -18.33
C LYS A 522 1.12 7.45 -17.30
N MET A 523 1.24 6.14 -17.13
CA MET A 523 2.22 5.54 -16.24
C MET A 523 3.60 5.59 -16.90
N TYR A 524 4.59 6.18 -16.22
CA TYR A 524 5.96 6.24 -16.71
C TYR A 524 6.77 5.12 -16.06
N TYR A 525 7.30 4.22 -16.90
CA TYR A 525 8.15 3.10 -16.46
C TYR A 525 9.62 3.42 -16.68
N ASN A 526 10.44 3.07 -15.70
CA ASN A 526 11.90 3.10 -15.84
C ASN A 526 12.39 1.97 -16.76
N LYS A 527 13.69 1.95 -17.09
CA LYS A 527 14.26 0.96 -18.02
C LYS A 527 14.08 -0.49 -17.54
N ALA A 528 14.35 -0.76 -16.26
CA ALA A 528 14.21 -2.09 -15.67
C ALA A 528 12.75 -2.57 -15.67
N GLN A 529 11.80 -1.69 -15.34
CA GLN A 529 10.37 -2.00 -15.40
C GLN A 529 9.93 -2.34 -16.82
N LYS A 530 10.35 -1.57 -17.84
CA LYS A 530 10.02 -1.88 -19.24
C LYS A 530 10.54 -3.25 -19.66
N GLU A 531 11.74 -3.62 -19.20
CA GLU A 531 12.31 -4.95 -19.45
C GLU A 531 11.48 -6.07 -18.79
N ILE A 532 11.02 -5.87 -17.55
CA ILE A 532 10.12 -6.81 -16.86
C ILE A 532 8.79 -6.97 -17.63
N LEU A 533 8.21 -5.89 -18.14
CA LEU A 533 6.97 -5.95 -18.93
C LEU A 533 7.17 -6.72 -20.25
N GLU A 534 8.28 -6.49 -20.95
CA GLU A 534 8.62 -7.22 -22.18
C GLU A 534 8.94 -8.71 -21.94
N ASN A 535 9.60 -9.03 -20.82
CA ASN A 535 9.84 -10.40 -20.40
C ASN A 535 8.51 -11.11 -20.09
N SER A 536 7.63 -10.44 -19.33
CA SER A 536 6.29 -10.96 -19.03
C SER A 536 5.48 -11.24 -20.31
N LYS A 537 5.56 -10.34 -21.30
CA LYS A 537 4.94 -10.55 -22.62
C LYS A 537 5.46 -11.81 -23.32
N SER A 538 6.76 -12.04 -23.24
CA SER A 538 7.41 -13.22 -23.80
C SER A 538 6.99 -14.51 -23.07
N ASP A 539 6.82 -14.44 -21.74
CA ASP A 539 6.38 -15.56 -20.91
C ASP A 539 4.92 -15.96 -21.16
N ILE A 540 4.00 -14.99 -21.24
CA ILE A 540 2.60 -15.22 -21.65
C ILE A 540 2.56 -15.88 -23.04
N THR A 541 3.36 -15.35 -23.97
CA THR A 541 3.45 -15.88 -25.33
C THR A 541 3.92 -17.34 -25.31
N ASN A 542 4.96 -17.66 -24.53
CA ASN A 542 5.44 -19.03 -24.39
C ASN A 542 4.42 -20.00 -23.78
N ALA A 543 3.63 -19.54 -22.80
CA ALA A 543 2.60 -20.35 -22.17
C ALA A 543 1.44 -20.67 -23.15
N LEU A 544 1.01 -19.69 -23.95
CA LEU A 544 -0.13 -19.84 -24.86
C LEU A 544 0.23 -20.46 -26.21
N MET A 545 1.41 -20.18 -26.78
CA MET A 545 1.73 -20.41 -28.19
C MET A 545 1.30 -21.77 -28.76
N LYS A 546 1.50 -22.86 -28.01
CA LYS A 546 1.13 -24.23 -28.44
C LYS A 546 -0.28 -24.66 -28.05
N ARG A 547 -0.83 -24.08 -26.99
CA ARG A 547 -2.10 -24.49 -26.35
C ARG A 547 -3.27 -23.58 -26.74
N TYR A 548 -2.99 -22.41 -27.30
CA TYR A 548 -4.00 -21.41 -27.61
C TYR A 548 -5.08 -21.90 -28.59
N PRO A 549 -4.77 -22.63 -29.67
CA PRO A 549 -5.81 -23.20 -30.53
C PRO A 549 -6.71 -24.22 -29.81
N GLN A 550 -6.16 -24.99 -28.87
CA GLN A 550 -6.96 -25.95 -28.08
C GLN A 550 -7.94 -25.20 -27.17
N LEU A 551 -7.46 -24.14 -26.52
CA LEU A 551 -8.24 -23.31 -25.62
C LEU A 551 -9.37 -22.59 -26.36
N LEU A 552 -9.08 -21.95 -27.50
CA LEU A 552 -10.08 -21.32 -28.35
C LEU A 552 -11.12 -22.33 -28.85
N ARG A 553 -10.70 -23.54 -29.25
CA ARG A 553 -11.61 -24.59 -29.72
C ARG A 553 -12.54 -25.08 -28.62
N LYS A 554 -12.03 -25.30 -27.40
CA LYS A 554 -12.83 -25.76 -26.25
C LYS A 554 -13.93 -24.77 -25.89
N TYR A 555 -13.58 -23.48 -25.81
CA TYR A 555 -14.51 -22.42 -25.38
C TYR A 555 -15.19 -21.69 -26.53
N LEU A 556 -15.03 -22.15 -27.78
CA LEU A 556 -15.67 -21.58 -28.97
C LEU A 556 -17.20 -21.41 -28.84
N PRO A 557 -17.99 -22.34 -28.25
CA PRO A 557 -19.43 -22.14 -28.13
C PRO A 557 -19.83 -21.18 -26.99
N ASP A 558 -18.91 -20.79 -26.12
CA ASP A 558 -19.21 -20.03 -24.91
C ASP A 558 -18.98 -18.52 -25.10
N LYS A 559 -20.09 -17.77 -25.18
CA LYS A 559 -20.07 -16.30 -25.37
C LYS A 559 -19.38 -15.52 -24.24
N ALA A 560 -19.39 -16.03 -23.00
CA ALA A 560 -18.82 -15.33 -21.85
C ALA A 560 -17.29 -15.53 -21.76
N LYS A 561 -16.79 -16.63 -22.31
CA LYS A 561 -15.38 -17.04 -22.22
C LYS A 561 -14.59 -16.73 -23.50
N ILE A 562 -15.22 -16.82 -24.68
CA ILE A 562 -14.51 -16.72 -25.96
C ILE A 562 -13.92 -15.33 -26.24
N SER A 563 -14.68 -14.25 -26.01
CA SER A 563 -14.18 -12.87 -26.24
C SER A 563 -12.93 -12.55 -25.40
N PRO A 564 -12.92 -12.78 -24.08
CA PRO A 564 -11.71 -12.63 -23.26
C PRO A 564 -10.51 -13.46 -23.75
N LEU A 565 -10.74 -14.68 -24.25
CA LEU A 565 -9.68 -15.53 -24.77
C LEU A 565 -9.13 -15.01 -26.10
N ILE A 566 -9.96 -14.47 -26.99
CA ILE A 566 -9.54 -13.85 -28.24
C ILE A 566 -8.70 -12.60 -27.98
N ASP A 567 -9.10 -11.78 -27.01
CA ASP A 567 -8.36 -10.58 -26.60
C ASP A 567 -6.91 -10.87 -26.19
N MET A 568 -6.60 -12.09 -25.74
CA MET A 568 -5.24 -12.50 -25.39
C MET A 568 -4.26 -12.35 -26.56
N MET A 569 -4.71 -12.46 -27.82
CA MET A 569 -3.88 -12.28 -29.01
C MET A 569 -3.12 -10.94 -28.98
N MET A 570 -3.77 -9.89 -28.48
CA MET A 570 -3.22 -8.53 -28.38
C MET A 570 -2.05 -8.42 -27.39
N LEU A 571 -1.99 -9.35 -26.45
CA LEU A 571 -0.97 -9.41 -25.40
C LEU A 571 0.23 -10.25 -25.83
N LEU A 572 0.20 -10.91 -26.99
CA LEU A 572 1.27 -11.80 -27.44
C LEU A 572 2.35 -11.07 -28.24
N LYS A 573 3.55 -11.64 -28.24
CA LYS A 573 4.69 -11.22 -29.06
C LYS A 573 4.74 -12.08 -30.32
N LEU A 574 4.00 -11.66 -31.36
CA LEU A 574 3.70 -12.49 -32.54
C LEU A 574 4.95 -12.95 -33.31
N GLU A 575 6.04 -12.17 -33.30
CA GLU A 575 7.33 -12.58 -33.90
C GLU A 575 7.89 -13.89 -33.33
N MET A 576 7.54 -14.23 -32.09
CA MET A 576 8.00 -15.48 -31.46
C MET A 576 7.43 -16.72 -32.14
N TYR A 577 6.28 -16.63 -32.82
CA TYR A 577 5.72 -17.77 -33.55
C TYR A 577 6.64 -18.22 -34.69
N SER A 578 7.22 -17.28 -35.44
CA SER A 578 8.21 -17.59 -36.47
C SER A 578 9.53 -18.06 -35.85
N LEU A 579 10.03 -17.35 -34.83
CA LEU A 579 11.31 -17.69 -34.17
C LEU A 579 11.30 -19.10 -33.56
N LYS A 580 10.14 -19.57 -33.07
CA LYS A 580 9.97 -20.89 -32.43
C LYS A 580 9.32 -21.94 -33.33
N ARG A 581 9.18 -21.66 -34.63
CA ARG A 581 8.58 -22.57 -35.63
C ARG A 581 7.18 -23.07 -35.22
N GLN A 582 6.33 -22.15 -34.79
CA GLN A 582 4.95 -22.42 -34.36
C GLN A 582 3.91 -21.80 -35.30
N GLU A 583 4.26 -21.54 -36.56
CA GLU A 583 3.40 -20.91 -37.56
C GLU A 583 2.07 -21.66 -37.74
N GLN A 584 2.07 -22.99 -37.63
CA GLN A 584 0.84 -23.79 -37.71
C GLN A 584 -0.12 -23.51 -36.54
N ASN A 585 0.41 -23.32 -35.33
CA ASN A 585 -0.43 -22.98 -34.17
C ASN A 585 -1.00 -21.56 -34.30
N PHE A 586 -0.24 -20.61 -34.87
CA PHE A 586 -0.75 -19.29 -35.20
C PHE A 586 -1.89 -19.35 -36.23
N LYS A 587 -1.68 -20.07 -37.33
CA LYS A 587 -2.68 -20.23 -38.40
C LYS A 587 -3.98 -20.84 -37.85
N ALA A 588 -3.86 -21.91 -37.07
CA ALA A 588 -4.99 -22.54 -36.40
C ALA A 588 -5.73 -21.61 -35.41
N ALA A 589 -5.01 -20.73 -34.71
CA ALA A 589 -5.63 -19.74 -33.84
C ALA A 589 -6.43 -18.70 -34.63
N ILE A 590 -5.87 -18.16 -35.73
CA ILE A 590 -6.60 -17.22 -36.60
C ILE A 590 -7.83 -17.88 -37.22
N ASP A 591 -7.72 -19.12 -37.68
CA ASP A 591 -8.87 -19.88 -38.20
C ASP A 591 -10.00 -19.95 -37.16
N LEU A 592 -9.68 -20.28 -35.91
CA LEU A 592 -10.66 -20.34 -34.82
C LEU A 592 -11.25 -18.97 -34.45
N ILE A 593 -10.48 -17.88 -34.58
CA ILE A 593 -10.98 -16.52 -34.36
C ILE A 593 -11.97 -16.12 -35.47
N VAL A 594 -11.69 -16.50 -36.73
CA VAL A 594 -12.62 -16.31 -37.85
C VAL A 594 -13.88 -17.15 -37.66
N ASP A 595 -13.74 -18.41 -37.23
CA ASP A 595 -14.89 -19.26 -36.88
C ASP A 595 -15.73 -18.63 -35.77
N ALA A 596 -15.10 -18.07 -34.74
CA ALA A 596 -15.80 -17.39 -33.64
C ALA A 596 -16.61 -16.19 -34.16
N PHE A 597 -16.06 -15.40 -35.09
CA PHE A 597 -16.75 -14.26 -35.70
C PHE A 597 -18.05 -14.69 -36.40
N PHE A 598 -18.05 -15.83 -37.09
CA PHE A 598 -19.24 -16.35 -37.78
C PHE A 598 -20.15 -17.24 -36.93
N LYS A 599 -19.71 -17.68 -35.75
CA LYS A 599 -20.56 -18.42 -34.79
C LYS A 599 -21.28 -17.52 -33.80
N HIS A 600 -20.71 -16.36 -33.48
CA HIS A 600 -21.26 -15.41 -32.53
C HIS A 600 -21.90 -14.20 -33.21
N GLY A 601 -22.72 -13.47 -32.45
CA GLY A 601 -23.41 -12.26 -32.89
C GLY A 601 -23.44 -11.15 -31.83
N ASP A 602 -22.83 -11.38 -30.67
CA ASP A 602 -22.68 -10.37 -29.62
C ASP A 602 -21.55 -9.40 -29.95
N LYS A 603 -21.75 -8.15 -29.54
CA LYS A 603 -20.86 -7.03 -29.84
C LYS A 603 -19.42 -7.28 -29.39
N ASP A 604 -19.22 -7.81 -28.18
CA ASP A 604 -17.90 -7.94 -27.57
C ASP A 604 -17.06 -9.00 -28.28
N THR A 605 -17.63 -10.16 -28.61
CA THR A 605 -16.93 -11.20 -29.37
C THR A 605 -16.58 -10.74 -30.79
N LEU A 606 -17.53 -10.13 -31.50
CA LEU A 606 -17.28 -9.60 -32.85
C LEU A 606 -16.12 -8.59 -32.85
N ARG A 607 -16.15 -7.66 -31.91
CA ARG A 607 -15.13 -6.63 -31.74
C ARG A 607 -13.76 -7.22 -31.38
N SER A 608 -13.73 -8.21 -30.48
CA SER A 608 -12.49 -8.92 -30.13
C SER A 608 -11.89 -9.64 -31.34
N CYS A 609 -12.70 -10.33 -32.16
CA CYS A 609 -12.23 -11.00 -33.37
C CYS A 609 -11.57 -10.02 -34.35
N ILE A 610 -12.25 -8.91 -34.66
CA ILE A 610 -11.76 -7.93 -35.63
C ILE A 610 -10.48 -7.27 -35.11
N LYS A 611 -10.45 -6.87 -33.83
CA LYS A 611 -9.25 -6.30 -33.21
C LYS A 611 -8.06 -7.27 -33.25
N ALA A 612 -8.28 -8.54 -32.94
CA ALA A 612 -7.24 -9.56 -32.96
C ALA A 612 -6.66 -9.77 -34.38
N ILE A 613 -7.53 -9.89 -35.40
CA ILE A 613 -7.08 -10.06 -36.79
C ILE A 613 -6.37 -8.79 -37.29
N ALA A 614 -6.91 -7.60 -37.02
CA ALA A 614 -6.29 -6.34 -37.40
C ALA A 614 -4.91 -6.13 -36.75
N PHE A 615 -4.76 -6.54 -35.49
CA PHE A 615 -3.48 -6.55 -34.80
C PHE A 615 -2.48 -7.50 -35.43
N CYS A 616 -2.89 -8.71 -35.81
CA CYS A 616 -2.05 -9.62 -36.57
C CYS A 616 -1.60 -8.98 -37.89
N CYS A 617 -2.49 -8.32 -38.63
CA CYS A 617 -2.14 -7.60 -39.86
C CYS A 617 -1.16 -6.42 -39.63
N THR A 618 -1.08 -5.89 -38.41
CA THR A 618 -0.19 -4.77 -38.09
C THR A 618 1.14 -5.23 -37.48
N LYS A 619 1.16 -6.35 -36.76
CA LYS A 619 2.29 -6.78 -35.93
C LYS A 619 3.03 -8.00 -36.48
N CYS A 620 2.41 -8.79 -37.35
CA CYS A 620 3.10 -9.90 -38.01
C CYS A 620 4.06 -9.41 -39.10
N GLN A 621 4.91 -10.31 -39.57
CA GLN A 621 5.85 -10.10 -40.68
C GLN A 621 5.83 -11.35 -41.58
N ALA A 622 6.19 -11.18 -42.85
CA ALA A 622 6.33 -12.26 -43.84
C ALA A 622 5.10 -13.21 -43.89
N ASP A 623 5.31 -14.53 -43.92
CA ASP A 623 4.26 -15.56 -44.05
C ASP A 623 3.09 -15.41 -43.07
N LEU A 624 3.33 -14.92 -41.85
CA LEU A 624 2.27 -14.72 -40.86
C LEU A 624 1.40 -13.50 -41.20
N LEU A 625 2.02 -12.44 -41.74
CA LEU A 625 1.32 -11.25 -42.21
C LEU A 625 0.45 -11.60 -43.42
N ASP A 626 1.03 -12.26 -44.43
CA ASP A 626 0.32 -12.68 -45.64
C ASP A 626 -0.89 -13.56 -45.29
N TYR A 627 -0.72 -14.47 -44.33
CA TYR A 627 -1.82 -15.32 -43.88
C TYR A 627 -2.93 -14.52 -43.18
N ALA A 628 -2.57 -13.60 -42.28
CA ALA A 628 -3.54 -12.77 -41.56
C ALA A 628 -4.32 -11.84 -42.50
N GLU A 629 -3.66 -11.20 -43.46
CA GLU A 629 -4.30 -10.32 -44.46
C GLU A 629 -5.24 -11.12 -45.37
N ASN A 630 -4.80 -12.29 -45.85
CA ASN A 630 -5.63 -13.18 -46.66
C ASN A 630 -6.86 -13.67 -45.88
N LYS A 631 -6.71 -13.95 -44.58
CA LYS A 631 -7.84 -14.35 -43.72
C LYS A 631 -8.80 -13.20 -43.46
N LEU A 632 -8.30 -11.99 -43.22
CA LEU A 632 -9.14 -10.81 -43.10
C LEU A 632 -9.92 -10.54 -44.39
N LYS A 633 -9.27 -10.69 -45.55
CA LYS A 633 -9.92 -10.51 -46.85
C LYS A 633 -10.99 -11.57 -47.13
N THR A 634 -10.67 -12.84 -46.87
CA THR A 634 -11.63 -13.94 -46.99
C THR A 634 -12.85 -13.73 -46.08
N LEU A 635 -12.63 -13.31 -44.83
CA LEU A 635 -13.70 -12.99 -43.89
C LEU A 635 -14.59 -11.85 -44.42
N GLU A 636 -13.98 -10.78 -44.95
CA GLU A 636 -14.72 -9.67 -45.56
C GLU A 636 -15.59 -10.15 -46.73
N ASP A 637 -15.01 -10.90 -47.66
CA ASP A 637 -15.71 -11.37 -48.86
C ASP A 637 -16.84 -12.34 -48.51
N GLU A 638 -16.61 -13.26 -47.56
CA GLU A 638 -17.63 -14.18 -47.06
C GLU A 638 -18.77 -13.43 -46.33
N LEU A 639 -18.43 -12.44 -45.50
CA LEU A 639 -19.42 -11.65 -44.79
C LEU A 639 -20.30 -10.85 -45.76
N VAL A 640 -19.69 -10.21 -46.76
CA VAL A 640 -20.43 -9.46 -47.78
C VAL A 640 -21.34 -10.38 -48.58
N LEU A 641 -20.87 -11.57 -48.96
CA LEU A 641 -21.71 -12.57 -49.62
C LEU A 641 -22.90 -12.96 -48.74
N LYS A 642 -22.66 -13.24 -47.45
CA LYS A 642 -23.73 -13.57 -46.49
C LYS A 642 -24.75 -12.45 -46.32
N VAL A 643 -24.32 -11.18 -46.26
CA VAL A 643 -25.23 -10.02 -46.21
C VAL A 643 -26.06 -9.95 -47.49
N LYS A 644 -25.45 -10.06 -48.68
CA LYS A 644 -26.18 -10.02 -49.95
C LYS A 644 -27.17 -11.17 -50.11
N THR A 645 -26.80 -12.38 -49.67
CA THR A 645 -27.69 -13.53 -49.67
C THR A 645 -28.86 -13.31 -48.72
N ALA A 646 -28.60 -12.85 -47.48
CA ALA A 646 -29.66 -12.56 -46.51
C ALA A 646 -30.60 -11.45 -46.97
N ILE A 647 -30.11 -10.43 -47.69
CA ILE A 647 -30.97 -9.41 -48.33
C ILE A 647 -31.92 -10.07 -49.34
N LYS A 648 -31.42 -10.98 -50.18
CA LYS A 648 -32.25 -11.68 -51.18
C LYS A 648 -33.27 -12.63 -50.56
N GLU A 649 -32.90 -13.32 -49.47
CA GLU A 649 -33.80 -14.18 -48.69
C GLU A 649 -34.96 -13.37 -48.12
N VAL A 650 -34.68 -12.22 -47.50
CA VAL A 650 -35.73 -11.31 -46.99
C VAL A 650 -36.59 -10.75 -48.13
N GLU A 651 -36.00 -10.41 -49.28
CA GLU A 651 -36.77 -10.00 -50.48
C GLU A 651 -37.67 -11.13 -51.03
N ALA A 652 -37.29 -12.39 -50.82
CA ALA A 652 -38.08 -13.57 -51.19
C ALA A 652 -39.17 -13.91 -50.17
N GLY A 653 -39.22 -13.22 -49.03
CA GLY A 653 -40.22 -13.40 -47.98
C GLY A 653 -39.77 -14.26 -46.79
N ASP A 654 -38.47 -14.58 -46.67
CA ASP A 654 -37.91 -15.25 -45.50
C ASP A 654 -37.78 -14.28 -44.30
N ASP A 655 -37.43 -14.81 -43.12
CA ASP A 655 -37.27 -14.02 -41.91
C ASP A 655 -36.01 -13.13 -41.91
N GLU A 656 -36.05 -12.07 -41.11
CA GLU A 656 -35.01 -11.04 -41.07
C GLU A 656 -33.84 -11.36 -40.13
N TYR A 657 -33.87 -12.49 -39.42
CA TYR A 657 -32.88 -12.80 -38.37
C TYR A 657 -31.48 -12.98 -38.97
N SER A 658 -31.37 -13.72 -40.07
CA SER A 658 -30.11 -13.90 -40.80
C SER A 658 -29.52 -12.56 -41.25
N LEU A 659 -30.37 -11.66 -41.75
CA LEU A 659 -29.96 -10.32 -42.16
C LEU A 659 -29.46 -9.50 -40.97
N LEU A 660 -30.20 -9.48 -39.86
CA LEU A 660 -29.83 -8.74 -38.66
C LEU A 660 -28.45 -9.16 -38.12
N VAL A 661 -28.21 -10.46 -38.00
CA VAL A 661 -26.94 -11.01 -37.48
C VAL A 661 -25.76 -10.61 -38.39
N ASN A 662 -25.92 -10.72 -39.70
CA ASN A 662 -24.85 -10.36 -40.63
C ASN A 662 -24.64 -8.84 -40.75
N LEU A 663 -25.68 -8.02 -40.57
CA LEU A 663 -25.53 -6.56 -40.49
C LEU A 663 -24.81 -6.11 -39.20
N LYS A 664 -25.02 -6.79 -38.07
CA LYS A 664 -24.26 -6.57 -36.83
C LYS A 664 -22.77 -6.87 -37.02
N ARG A 665 -22.46 -7.98 -37.70
CA ARG A 665 -21.09 -8.36 -38.09
C ARG A 665 -20.46 -7.33 -39.03
N LEU A 666 -21.20 -6.90 -40.06
CA LEU A 666 -20.74 -5.88 -41.00
C LEU A 666 -20.44 -4.57 -40.28
N HIS A 667 -21.30 -4.18 -39.34
CA HIS A 667 -21.13 -2.96 -38.57
C HIS A 667 -19.82 -2.96 -37.79
N GLU A 668 -19.56 -4.00 -37.00
CA GLU A 668 -18.30 -4.07 -36.23
C GLU A 668 -17.08 -4.11 -37.15
N LEU A 669 -17.15 -4.78 -38.32
CA LEU A 669 -16.05 -4.78 -39.30
C LEU A 669 -15.81 -3.37 -39.86
N GLN A 670 -16.88 -2.67 -40.22
CA GLN A 670 -16.84 -1.31 -40.74
C GLN A 670 -16.36 -0.28 -39.70
N LEU A 671 -16.49 -0.54 -38.40
CA LEU A 671 -15.89 0.32 -37.37
C LEU A 671 -14.36 0.27 -37.39
N SER A 672 -13.75 -0.81 -37.90
CA SER A 672 -12.30 -0.98 -37.93
C SER A 672 -11.66 -0.66 -39.27
N LYS A 673 -12.35 -0.90 -40.39
CA LYS A 673 -11.83 -0.68 -41.74
C LYS A 673 -12.95 -0.45 -42.76
N PRO A 674 -12.67 0.22 -43.90
CA PRO A 674 -13.60 0.26 -45.01
C PRO A 674 -13.81 -1.15 -45.59
N VAL A 675 -15.06 -1.48 -45.91
CA VAL A 675 -15.46 -2.68 -46.66
C VAL A 675 -15.80 -2.25 -48.07
N LYS A 676 -15.04 -2.73 -49.06
CA LYS A 676 -15.21 -2.32 -50.46
C LYS A 676 -16.01 -3.38 -51.21
N ASN A 677 -17.24 -3.08 -51.56
CA ASN A 677 -18.04 -3.95 -52.41
C ASN A 677 -18.99 -3.18 -53.32
N ASP A 678 -18.93 -3.49 -54.62
CA ASP A 678 -19.81 -2.88 -55.61
C ASP A 678 -21.25 -3.40 -55.43
N GLY A 679 -22.18 -2.45 -55.32
CA GLY A 679 -23.61 -2.72 -55.22
C GLY A 679 -24.14 -3.05 -53.83
N LEU A 680 -23.29 -3.28 -52.81
CA LEU A 680 -23.78 -3.56 -51.44
C LEU A 680 -24.59 -2.39 -50.87
N PHE A 681 -24.14 -1.15 -51.10
CA PHE A 681 -24.88 0.06 -50.72
C PHE A 681 -26.27 0.12 -51.38
N GLU A 682 -26.33 -0.19 -52.67
CA GLU A 682 -27.57 -0.17 -53.44
C GLU A 682 -28.51 -1.31 -53.04
N ASP A 683 -27.98 -2.50 -52.73
CA ASP A 683 -28.74 -3.62 -52.19
C ASP A 683 -29.37 -3.25 -50.82
N MET A 684 -28.60 -2.61 -49.92
CA MET A 684 -29.10 -2.13 -48.62
C MET A 684 -30.13 -1.00 -48.77
N TYR A 685 -29.95 -0.09 -49.73
CA TYR A 685 -30.93 0.95 -50.02
C TYR A 685 -32.22 0.37 -50.60
N ARG A 686 -32.12 -0.58 -51.53
CA ARG A 686 -33.26 -1.25 -52.18
C ARG A 686 -34.16 -1.88 -51.14
N ILE A 687 -33.62 -2.75 -50.28
CA ILE A 687 -34.41 -3.44 -49.26
C ILE A 687 -35.06 -2.45 -48.26
N LEU A 688 -34.34 -1.40 -47.85
CA LEU A 688 -34.85 -0.37 -46.94
C LEU A 688 -35.99 0.46 -47.56
N SER A 689 -35.95 0.69 -48.88
CA SER A 689 -36.94 1.50 -49.60
C SER A 689 -38.21 0.73 -50.01
N HIS A 690 -38.10 -0.59 -50.21
CA HIS A 690 -39.18 -1.42 -50.76
C HIS A 690 -39.96 -2.22 -49.70
N LEU A 691 -39.37 -2.55 -48.54
CA LEU A 691 -40.04 -3.30 -47.48
C LEU A 691 -40.51 -2.37 -46.35
N LYS A 692 -41.83 -2.11 -46.28
CA LYS A 692 -42.43 -1.20 -45.28
C LYS A 692 -42.49 -1.81 -43.87
N GLU A 693 -42.76 -3.11 -43.78
CA GLU A 693 -42.79 -3.89 -42.54
C GLU A 693 -41.46 -4.62 -42.41
N MET A 694 -40.57 -4.07 -41.58
CA MET A 694 -39.28 -4.65 -41.21
C MET A 694 -38.93 -4.18 -39.81
N ASP A 695 -38.26 -5.03 -39.03
CA ASP A 695 -37.90 -4.76 -37.66
C ASP A 695 -37.03 -3.49 -37.54
N ASN A 696 -37.27 -2.70 -36.48
CA ASN A 696 -36.58 -1.43 -36.29
C ASN A 696 -35.08 -1.61 -36.04
N GLU A 697 -34.66 -2.73 -35.45
CA GLU A 697 -33.25 -3.05 -35.25
C GLU A 697 -32.56 -3.31 -36.59
N VAL A 698 -33.20 -4.06 -37.50
CA VAL A 698 -32.70 -4.30 -38.87
C VAL A 698 -32.56 -3.00 -39.64
N LYS A 699 -33.61 -2.15 -39.62
CA LYS A 699 -33.58 -0.81 -40.23
C LYS A 699 -32.43 0.04 -39.68
N SER A 700 -32.21 -0.01 -38.37
CA SER A 700 -31.15 0.75 -37.70
C SER A 700 -29.76 0.30 -38.17
N PHE A 701 -29.52 -1.01 -38.24
CA PHE A 701 -28.23 -1.52 -38.70
C PHE A 701 -28.02 -1.31 -40.21
N LEU A 702 -29.05 -1.39 -41.06
CA LEU A 702 -28.95 -1.00 -42.46
C LEU A 702 -28.49 0.46 -42.59
N LEU A 703 -29.18 1.38 -41.90
CA LEU A 703 -28.85 2.81 -41.90
C LEU A 703 -27.44 3.10 -41.39
N ILE A 704 -27.03 2.45 -40.29
CA ILE A 704 -25.70 2.66 -39.69
C ILE A 704 -24.59 2.13 -40.62
N ASN A 705 -24.76 0.95 -41.23
CA ASN A 705 -23.77 0.42 -42.17
C ASN A 705 -23.66 1.30 -43.43
N MET A 706 -24.78 1.74 -43.99
CA MET A 706 -24.79 2.70 -45.10
C MET A 706 -24.11 4.03 -44.71
N PHE A 707 -24.36 4.51 -43.49
CA PHE A 707 -23.71 5.71 -42.98
C PHE A 707 -22.19 5.54 -42.87
N LEU A 708 -21.71 4.42 -42.30
CA LEU A 708 -20.28 4.13 -42.21
C LEU A 708 -19.62 4.04 -43.57
N GLU A 709 -20.30 3.47 -44.57
CA GLU A 709 -19.78 3.42 -45.93
C GLU A 709 -19.60 4.83 -46.54
N VAL A 710 -20.58 5.72 -46.34
CA VAL A 710 -20.46 7.14 -46.74
C VAL A 710 -19.34 7.84 -45.96
N ALA A 711 -19.22 7.58 -44.65
CA ALA A 711 -18.17 8.17 -43.82
C ALA A 711 -16.77 7.73 -44.27
N TRP A 712 -16.60 6.45 -44.64
CA TRP A 712 -15.34 5.95 -45.21
C TRP A 712 -15.04 6.52 -46.59
N CYS A 713 -16.05 6.68 -47.45
CA CYS A 713 -15.89 7.38 -48.73
C CYS A 713 -15.42 8.83 -48.52
N LEU A 714 -15.98 9.54 -47.54
CA LEU A 714 -15.57 10.90 -47.19
C LEU A 714 -14.13 10.92 -46.65
N HIS A 715 -13.78 9.99 -45.75
CA HIS A 715 -12.43 9.88 -45.19
C HIS A 715 -11.37 9.53 -46.26
N ALA A 716 -11.76 8.82 -47.33
CA ALA A 716 -10.85 8.45 -48.41
C ALA A 716 -10.57 9.58 -49.41
N ILE A 717 -11.33 10.69 -49.37
CA ILE A 717 -11.11 11.84 -50.24
C ILE A 717 -9.90 12.63 -49.73
N ASP A 718 -8.88 12.74 -50.57
CA ASP A 718 -7.79 13.69 -50.37
C ASP A 718 -8.33 15.13 -50.51
N VAL A 719 -8.22 15.91 -49.43
CA VAL A 719 -8.72 17.29 -49.37
C VAL A 719 -7.87 18.22 -50.24
N GLU A 720 -6.59 17.90 -50.44
CA GLU A 720 -5.67 18.72 -51.24
C GLU A 720 -5.76 18.38 -52.73
N ASN A 721 -6.06 17.13 -53.07
CA ASN A 721 -6.17 16.67 -54.46
C ASN A 721 -7.26 15.60 -54.66
N PRO A 722 -8.55 15.99 -54.66
CA PRO A 722 -9.64 15.03 -54.69
C PRO A 722 -9.79 14.43 -56.11
N SER A 723 -9.77 13.10 -56.21
CA SER A 723 -10.03 12.42 -57.48
C SER A 723 -11.51 12.51 -57.89
N GLU A 724 -11.76 12.79 -59.16
CA GLU A 724 -13.10 12.91 -59.74
C GLU A 724 -13.95 11.65 -59.49
N THR A 725 -13.33 10.46 -59.60
CA THR A 725 -13.96 9.17 -59.30
C THR A 725 -14.39 9.02 -57.84
N SER A 726 -13.63 9.57 -56.88
CA SER A 726 -14.00 9.54 -55.46
C SER A 726 -15.13 10.52 -55.13
N ILE A 727 -15.15 11.69 -55.79
CA ILE A 727 -16.23 12.67 -55.67
C ILE A 727 -17.52 12.13 -56.30
N GLU A 728 -17.45 11.51 -57.47
CA GLU A 728 -18.59 10.91 -58.15
C GLU A 728 -19.18 9.74 -57.33
N GLY A 729 -18.33 8.89 -56.77
CA GLY A 729 -18.75 7.79 -55.89
C GLY A 729 -19.42 8.25 -54.59
N LEU A 730 -18.96 9.36 -53.99
CA LEU A 730 -19.64 9.98 -52.85
C LEU A 730 -20.97 10.61 -53.27
N SER A 731 -20.97 11.33 -54.39
CA SER A 731 -22.14 12.02 -54.92
C SER A 731 -23.27 11.07 -55.32
N SER A 732 -22.94 9.89 -55.86
CA SER A 732 -23.94 8.87 -56.21
C SER A 732 -24.64 8.34 -54.95
N LYS A 733 -23.89 7.95 -53.93
CA LYS A 733 -24.40 7.45 -52.64
C LYS A 733 -25.19 8.51 -51.86
N GLN A 734 -24.79 9.79 -52.00
CA GLN A 734 -25.51 10.91 -51.40
C GLN A 734 -26.86 11.16 -52.10
N ARG A 735 -26.92 11.00 -53.43
CA ARG A 735 -28.15 11.16 -54.22
C ARG A 735 -29.14 10.02 -53.99
N SER A 736 -28.66 8.79 -53.78
CA SER A 736 -29.51 7.63 -53.52
C SER A 736 -30.08 7.58 -52.10
N ALA A 737 -29.64 8.42 -51.15
CA ALA A 737 -30.10 8.34 -49.76
C ALA A 737 -30.65 9.66 -49.15
N PRO A 738 -31.83 10.17 -49.59
CA PRO A 738 -32.52 11.29 -48.92
C PRO A 738 -32.86 10.99 -47.44
N LEU A 739 -33.04 9.70 -47.12
CA LEU A 739 -33.27 9.20 -45.76
C LEU A 739 -32.07 9.40 -44.83
N LEU A 740 -30.83 9.32 -45.33
CA LEU A 740 -29.62 9.59 -44.54
C LEU A 740 -29.49 11.09 -44.21
N GLN A 741 -29.93 11.99 -45.10
CA GLN A 741 -30.03 13.43 -44.81
C GLN A 741 -31.05 13.73 -43.70
N ARG A 742 -32.19 13.01 -43.66
CA ARG A 742 -33.18 13.10 -42.56
C ARG A 742 -32.67 12.47 -41.26
N CYS A 743 -31.98 11.32 -41.33
CA CYS A 743 -31.39 10.67 -40.16
C CYS A 743 -30.19 11.46 -39.59
N GLY A 744 -29.45 12.20 -40.43
CA GLY A 744 -28.40 13.13 -39.98
C GLY A 744 -28.91 14.28 -39.10
N ALA A 745 -30.22 14.55 -39.09
CA ALA A 745 -30.85 15.44 -38.10
C ALA A 745 -31.19 14.71 -36.79
N CYS A 746 -31.61 13.44 -36.85
CA CYS A 746 -31.84 12.59 -35.65
C CYS A 746 -30.55 12.16 -34.94
N LEU A 747 -29.51 11.77 -35.68
CA LEU A 747 -28.20 11.37 -35.13
C LEU A 747 -27.42 12.54 -34.51
N ARG A 748 -27.70 13.78 -34.94
CA ARG A 748 -27.22 14.99 -34.24
C ARG A 748 -27.99 15.29 -32.95
N SER A 749 -29.19 14.72 -32.78
CA SER A 749 -30.02 14.90 -31.57
C SER A 749 -29.76 13.87 -30.47
N GLN A 750 -29.07 12.77 -30.77
CA GLN A 750 -28.59 11.80 -29.78
C GLN A 750 -27.06 11.81 -29.72
N SER A 751 -26.54 12.12 -28.53
CA SER A 751 -25.15 12.26 -28.15
C SER A 751 -24.30 10.98 -28.32
N ILE A 752 -24.09 10.50 -29.54
CA ILE A 752 -23.27 9.31 -29.84
C ILE A 752 -21.87 9.68 -30.37
N LEU A 753 -21.56 10.97 -30.56
CA LEU A 753 -20.24 11.46 -30.99
C LEU A 753 -19.29 11.87 -29.85
N GLN A 754 -19.50 11.40 -28.63
CA GLN A 754 -18.53 11.53 -27.53
C GLN A 754 -18.07 10.15 -27.07
N GLN A 755 -17.24 9.48 -27.87
CA GLN A 755 -16.22 8.52 -27.46
C GLN A 755 -15.55 7.93 -28.72
N SER A 756 -14.62 8.70 -29.28
CA SER A 756 -13.54 8.23 -30.15
C SER A 756 -12.24 8.82 -29.64
#